data_AF-A0A940A1Y2-F1
#
_entry.id   AF-A0A940A1Y2-F1
#
_cell.length_a   1.000
_cell.length_b   1.000
_cell.length_c   1.000
_cell.angle_alpha   90.00
_cell.angle_beta   90.00
_cell.angle_gamma   90.00
#
_symmetry.space_group_name_H-M   'P 1'
#
loop_
_entity.id
_entity.type
_entity.pdbx_description
1 polymer ?
#
loop_
_entity_poly.entity_id
_entity_poly.type
_entity_poly.pdbx_seq_one_letter_code
_entity_poly.pdbx_strand_id
1 'polypeptide(L)'
;MTGKIIIKLESLLLAVSICFGSLALSGCQQKPEETETSGDGQYETEATSADNTKPSETSASLPSPTEAPSPSPTSAPSPTPAVLTDSEAEAEALKLAEKAGLTKEELRGKYVLFQKYYYVVSTNVGVEGYRNYLYKFFPLVADHLKSENEESFLKKLSTLKMFTVKTDAFAGGFSGNQIEFNGDNVKYWGEHYQTLVIYHETTHFMDAWIDGEVGEVYLMKDGSFQFYPHSMEGEVDYDQVVYHSAMGYFTEGGAEKYKTEYFTKASTDPTPTGLEFLVGLEYIFGKETVDDMFFSHDTAVKFCELLRENGFSDEDIIRMLRTTVTDKVMKDKTKYIDPREVLIRLYINKIGPDYAKDAKFCRIIASLDKDLINKIPTEYRSFISKVTKAAGKDYNSMLKQVRKKVGTQNAYFEEKPYTIFLDGELKLVTMLCTYEKERPVYTSVIFDYDFDKRSVNSIELYIDWVPESIEIKKLPTEEADALVKTLYKDNSEAHNQTVTGTNERLSDLYKKAEELGNKYGIYIWFADLTPEGVLFSKDTKAYERGLVSMTLKNIENVLSLYPEDYFDQLLFENYSAVAICLYKGRFEERFPESAFVNGKNYLIFYVDTDIVSVQGYNGGSTIRRMFPDATPMEAELICDIWKATEGVISLRNRYYEKPSLTNSNWTAKNYKGFKYLDSEDGDKLEKYAKKTKMQYFICNEALIDPKTDRILTYEYMMLLALTGKDPGGLSKECLAKIGELQNAIRQEFDTSAWPGSTSWEKAVSLINAD
;
A
#
# COMPACT_ATOMS: atom_id res chain seq x y z
N MET A 1 22.36 40.68 36.60
CA MET A 1 21.71 39.35 36.70
C MET A 1 20.66 39.26 35.60
N THR A 2 21.04 38.70 34.46
CA THR A 2 20.19 38.53 33.28
C THR A 2 20.42 37.12 32.78
N GLY A 3 19.58 36.19 33.24
CA GLY A 3 19.59 34.79 32.80
C GLY A 3 18.79 34.66 31.51
N LYS A 4 19.48 34.50 30.38
CA LYS A 4 18.90 34.14 29.10
C LYS A 4 18.38 32.69 29.17
N ILE A 5 17.09 32.51 28.89
CA ILE A 5 16.51 31.21 28.59
C ILE A 5 16.98 30.82 27.18
N ILE A 6 17.92 29.89 27.10
CA ILE A 6 18.30 29.22 25.86
C ILE A 6 17.27 28.11 25.65
N ILE A 7 16.18 28.40 24.93
CA ILE A 7 15.32 27.38 24.35
C ILE A 7 16.09 26.82 23.16
N LYS A 8 16.32 25.49 23.14
CA LYS A 8 17.02 24.80 22.06
C LYS A 8 16.33 25.09 20.72
N LEU A 9 17.04 25.77 19.83
CA LEU A 9 16.61 26.09 18.46
C LEU A 9 16.20 24.82 17.68
N GLU A 10 16.75 23.67 18.06
CA GLU A 10 16.49 22.34 17.46
C GLU A 10 15.03 21.87 17.66
N SER A 11 14.41 22.14 18.81
CA SER A 11 13.01 21.76 19.06
C SER A 11 12.01 22.66 18.32
N LEU A 12 12.39 23.91 18.05
CA LEU A 12 11.60 24.85 17.25
C LEU A 12 11.74 24.56 15.75
N LEU A 13 12.94 24.16 15.29
CA LEU A 13 13.18 23.73 13.91
C LEU A 13 12.47 22.40 13.60
N LEU A 14 12.43 21.44 14.53
CA LEU A 14 11.66 20.21 14.37
C LEU A 14 10.14 20.50 14.30
N ALA A 15 9.63 21.37 15.16
CA ALA A 15 8.22 21.79 15.12
C ALA A 15 7.86 22.55 13.84
N VAL A 16 8.78 23.38 13.30
CA VAL A 16 8.58 24.10 12.04
C VAL A 16 8.66 23.15 10.84
N SER A 17 9.57 22.18 10.83
CA SER A 17 9.65 21.15 9.78
C SER A 17 8.43 20.22 9.76
N ILE A 18 7.83 19.91 10.92
CA ILE A 18 6.58 19.14 11.01
C ILE A 18 5.39 19.94 10.47
N CYS A 19 5.31 21.25 10.74
CA CYS A 19 4.28 22.13 10.14
C CYS A 19 4.37 22.26 8.61
N PHE A 20 5.54 22.02 8.00
CA PHE A 20 5.69 21.97 6.54
C PHE A 20 5.44 20.56 5.97
N GLY A 21 5.64 19.49 6.76
CA GLY A 21 5.22 18.13 6.42
C GLY A 21 3.70 17.96 6.31
N SER A 22 2.93 18.79 7.03
CA SER A 22 1.46 18.85 6.97
C SER A 22 0.88 19.22 5.59
N LEU A 23 1.71 19.75 4.67
CA LEU A 23 1.31 20.19 3.33
C LEU A 23 1.48 19.09 2.24
N ALA A 24 2.07 17.94 2.58
CA ALA A 24 2.40 16.87 1.61
C ALA A 24 1.38 15.71 1.59
N LEU A 25 0.32 15.76 2.41
CA LEU A 25 -0.57 14.65 2.78
C LEU A 25 -1.65 14.27 1.77
N SER A 26 -1.38 14.38 0.47
CA SER A 26 -2.28 13.81 -0.56
C SER A 26 -1.48 13.26 -1.71
N GLY A 27 -1.47 11.93 -1.82
CA GLY A 27 -0.67 11.20 -2.78
C GLY A 27 -0.99 9.71 -2.86
N CYS A 28 -2.25 9.29 -2.78
CA CYS A 28 -2.68 8.12 -3.53
C CYS A 28 -2.56 8.51 -5.02
N GLN A 29 -1.47 8.10 -5.68
CA GLN A 29 -1.28 8.42 -7.10
C GLN A 29 -2.20 7.54 -7.94
N GLN A 30 -3.38 8.05 -8.30
CA GLN A 30 -3.91 7.78 -9.64
C GLN A 30 -3.32 8.83 -10.57
N LYS A 31 -2.41 8.42 -11.47
CA LYS A 31 -1.85 9.30 -12.49
C LYS A 31 -2.79 9.35 -13.70
N PRO A 32 -3.21 10.53 -14.17
CA PRO A 32 -3.78 10.70 -15.51
C PRO A 32 -2.65 10.59 -16.56
N GLU A 33 -2.91 9.92 -17.68
CA GLU A 33 -2.05 9.96 -18.87
C GLU A 33 -2.03 11.37 -19.45
N GLU A 34 -0.84 11.99 -19.55
CA GLU A 34 -0.64 13.25 -20.25
C GLU A 34 -0.43 12.96 -21.75
N THR A 35 -1.45 13.13 -22.57
CA THR A 35 -1.28 13.23 -24.03
C THR A 35 -0.73 14.62 -24.38
N GLU A 36 0.57 14.69 -24.67
CA GLU A 36 1.18 15.86 -25.32
C GLU A 36 0.73 15.94 -26.79
N THR A 37 -0.29 16.75 -27.07
CA THR A 37 -0.49 17.29 -28.41
C THR A 37 0.37 18.54 -28.58
N SER A 38 1.49 18.42 -29.30
CA SER A 38 2.12 19.55 -29.97
C SER A 38 2.05 19.34 -31.48
N GLY A 39 1.37 20.26 -32.15
CA GLY A 39 1.26 20.30 -33.61
C GLY A 39 2.46 21.02 -34.23
N ASP A 40 2.90 20.53 -35.38
CA ASP A 40 2.95 21.27 -36.65
C ASP A 40 3.73 20.45 -37.68
N GLY A 41 3.14 20.24 -38.87
CA GLY A 41 3.83 19.56 -39.97
C GLY A 41 2.92 19.15 -41.11
N GLN A 42 2.62 20.11 -41.98
CA GLN A 42 1.97 19.94 -43.28
C GLN A 42 2.55 18.77 -44.09
N TYR A 43 1.69 17.94 -44.70
CA TYR A 43 1.84 17.48 -46.09
C TYR A 43 0.48 17.12 -46.67
N GLU A 44 0.17 17.71 -47.82
CA GLU A 44 -1.00 17.47 -48.67
C GLU A 44 -0.88 16.16 -49.47
N THR A 45 -2.00 15.78 -50.09
CA THR A 45 -2.20 14.83 -51.22
C THR A 45 -2.06 13.34 -50.89
N GLU A 46 -2.89 12.41 -51.38
CA GLU A 46 -3.77 12.39 -52.54
C GLU A 46 -4.78 11.23 -52.41
N ALA A 47 -5.90 11.34 -53.12
CA ALA A 47 -6.99 10.37 -53.18
C ALA A 47 -6.58 9.02 -53.80
N THR A 48 -7.25 7.94 -53.42
CA THR A 48 -7.88 7.01 -54.40
C THR A 48 -8.83 6.00 -53.75
N SER A 49 -9.88 5.75 -54.51
CA SER A 49 -11.08 4.93 -54.33
C SER A 49 -10.89 3.42 -54.48
N ALA A 50 -11.75 2.63 -53.83
CA ALA A 50 -12.52 1.48 -54.36
C ALA A 50 -13.11 0.72 -53.14
N ASP A 51 -14.41 0.82 -52.82
CA ASP A 51 -15.53 0.12 -53.45
C ASP A 51 -15.30 -1.38 -53.66
N ASN A 52 -15.91 -2.21 -52.81
CA ASN A 52 -16.66 -3.40 -53.26
C ASN A 52 -17.56 -3.98 -52.17
N THR A 53 -18.83 -3.69 -52.39
CA THR A 53 -20.05 -4.43 -52.07
C THR A 53 -19.99 -5.96 -51.86
N LYS A 54 -20.73 -6.36 -50.81
CA LYS A 54 -21.81 -7.39 -50.74
C LYS A 54 -21.52 -8.85 -50.30
N PRO A 55 -22.56 -9.50 -49.71
CA PRO A 55 -22.47 -10.57 -48.73
C PRO A 55 -22.76 -11.95 -49.31
N SER A 56 -22.48 -13.00 -48.54
CA SER A 56 -23.08 -14.31 -48.77
C SER A 56 -23.48 -14.95 -47.45
N GLU A 57 -24.79 -15.03 -47.25
CA GLU A 57 -25.43 -16.07 -46.45
C GLU A 57 -25.12 -17.44 -47.07
N THR A 58 -24.95 -18.48 -46.25
CA THR A 58 -25.38 -19.83 -46.60
C THR A 58 -25.69 -20.59 -45.31
N SER A 59 -26.95 -20.99 -45.22
CA SER A 59 -27.56 -21.90 -44.26
C SER A 59 -27.12 -23.35 -44.51
N ALA A 60 -26.91 -24.11 -43.43
CA ALA A 60 -27.15 -25.56 -43.26
C ALA A 60 -26.25 -26.08 -42.13
N SER A 61 -26.58 -26.98 -41.22
CA SER A 61 -27.78 -27.75 -40.86
C SER A 61 -27.35 -28.57 -39.63
N LEU A 62 -28.24 -28.69 -38.64
CA LEU A 62 -28.07 -29.57 -37.46
C LEU A 62 -27.87 -31.04 -37.89
N PRO A 63 -27.24 -31.84 -37.02
CA PRO A 63 -27.96 -33.00 -36.50
C PRO A 63 -27.86 -33.14 -34.98
N SER A 64 -28.98 -33.55 -34.38
CA SER A 64 -29.13 -33.96 -32.97
C SER A 64 -28.77 -35.46 -32.77
N PRO A 65 -28.96 -36.05 -31.59
CA PRO A 65 -27.90 -36.53 -30.71
C PRO A 65 -27.77 -38.06 -30.76
N THR A 66 -26.68 -38.62 -30.24
CA THR A 66 -26.55 -40.07 -30.03
C THR A 66 -26.19 -40.37 -28.59
N GLU A 67 -26.81 -41.45 -28.13
CA GLU A 67 -27.08 -41.89 -26.77
C GLU A 67 -25.85 -42.24 -25.93
N ALA A 68 -26.04 -42.09 -24.61
CA ALA A 68 -25.15 -42.50 -23.54
C ALA A 68 -25.00 -44.03 -23.40
N PRO A 69 -23.94 -44.50 -22.72
CA PRO A 69 -24.01 -45.68 -21.87
C PRO A 69 -24.00 -45.31 -20.38
N SER A 70 -24.89 -45.97 -19.63
CA SER A 70 -25.09 -45.86 -18.18
C SER A 70 -23.91 -46.34 -17.32
N PRO A 71 -23.88 -45.95 -16.02
CA PRO A 71 -22.72 -46.06 -15.13
C PRO A 71 -22.79 -47.25 -14.15
N SER A 72 -21.66 -47.57 -13.51
CA SER A 72 -21.56 -48.22 -12.18
C SER A 72 -20.09 -48.17 -11.68
N PRO A 73 -19.77 -48.21 -10.37
CA PRO A 73 -20.64 -48.13 -9.18
C PRO A 73 -20.23 -47.06 -8.14
N THR A 74 -21.25 -46.52 -7.47
CA THR A 74 -21.35 -46.15 -6.04
C THR A 74 -20.08 -45.71 -5.31
N SER A 75 -19.79 -44.42 -5.32
CA SER A 75 -19.07 -43.75 -4.23
C SER A 75 -20.05 -43.46 -3.08
N ALA A 76 -19.62 -43.76 -1.85
CA ALA A 76 -20.37 -43.49 -0.63
C ALA A 76 -20.74 -42.01 -0.50
N PRO A 77 -21.89 -41.66 0.10
CA PRO A 77 -22.25 -40.27 0.32
C PRO A 77 -21.24 -39.63 1.26
N SER A 78 -20.55 -38.59 0.77
CA SER A 78 -19.85 -37.63 1.63
C SER A 78 -20.82 -37.09 2.68
N PRO A 79 -20.40 -36.96 3.96
CA PRO A 79 -21.26 -36.40 4.98
C PRO A 79 -21.56 -34.95 4.60
N THR A 80 -22.84 -34.66 4.36
CA THR A 80 -23.36 -33.30 4.30
C THR A 80 -23.02 -32.61 5.62
N PRO A 81 -22.40 -31.40 5.63
CA PRO A 81 -22.15 -30.66 6.86
C PRO A 81 -23.47 -30.50 7.62
N ALA A 82 -23.48 -30.91 8.89
CA ALA A 82 -24.65 -30.72 9.74
C ALA A 82 -24.96 -29.22 9.83
N VAL A 83 -26.18 -28.83 9.45
CA VAL A 83 -26.69 -27.47 9.64
C VAL A 83 -26.83 -27.28 11.16
N LEU A 84 -25.93 -26.48 11.75
CA LEU A 84 -26.00 -26.10 13.16
C LEU A 84 -27.34 -25.43 13.46
N THR A 85 -27.89 -25.67 14.64
CA THR A 85 -29.05 -24.89 15.09
C THR A 85 -28.64 -23.44 15.38
N ASP A 86 -29.57 -22.47 15.24
CA ASP A 86 -29.28 -21.04 15.48
C ASP A 86 -28.66 -20.77 16.86
N SER A 87 -29.04 -21.58 17.87
CA SER A 87 -28.50 -21.55 19.23
C SER A 87 -27.05 -22.02 19.32
N GLU A 88 -26.64 -22.99 18.50
CA GLU A 88 -25.27 -23.51 18.48
C GLU A 88 -24.35 -22.56 17.69
N ALA A 89 -24.87 -22.00 16.59
CA ALA A 89 -24.16 -20.99 15.81
C ALA A 89 -23.89 -19.70 16.62
N GLU A 90 -24.86 -19.24 17.41
CA GLU A 90 -24.66 -18.10 18.32
C GLU A 90 -23.56 -18.39 19.35
N ALA A 91 -23.62 -19.53 20.03
CA ALA A 91 -22.64 -19.88 21.08
C ALA A 91 -21.20 -19.97 20.54
N GLU A 92 -21.02 -20.57 19.36
CA GLU A 92 -19.71 -20.65 18.71
C GLU A 92 -19.23 -19.28 18.22
N ALA A 93 -20.11 -18.48 17.63
CA ALA A 93 -19.77 -17.13 17.17
C ALA A 93 -19.32 -16.23 18.33
N LEU A 94 -19.98 -16.31 19.48
CA LEU A 94 -19.60 -15.55 20.68
C LEU A 94 -18.21 -15.96 21.21
N LYS A 95 -17.88 -17.25 21.16
CA LYS A 95 -16.53 -17.74 21.53
C LYS A 95 -15.45 -17.26 20.56
N LEU A 96 -15.75 -17.22 19.27
CA LEU A 96 -14.83 -16.68 18.25
C LEU A 96 -14.69 -15.15 18.39
N ALA A 97 -15.76 -14.46 18.76
CA ALA A 97 -15.77 -13.01 18.94
C ALA A 97 -14.90 -12.60 20.11
N GLU A 98 -14.99 -13.31 21.24
CA GLU A 98 -14.09 -13.11 22.38
C GLU A 98 -12.61 -13.25 21.98
N LYS A 99 -12.27 -14.26 21.17
CA LYS A 99 -10.90 -14.43 20.64
C LYS A 99 -10.47 -13.32 19.69
N ALA A 100 -11.42 -12.75 18.95
CA ALA A 100 -11.21 -11.64 18.03
C ALA A 100 -11.21 -10.26 18.73
N GLY A 101 -11.45 -10.22 20.05
CA GLY A 101 -11.60 -8.98 20.79
C GLY A 101 -12.88 -8.22 20.46
N LEU A 102 -13.95 -8.90 20.06
CA LEU A 102 -15.27 -8.35 19.73
C LEU A 102 -16.32 -8.72 20.78
N THR A 103 -17.28 -7.82 20.97
CA THR A 103 -18.45 -7.96 21.82
C THR A 103 -19.62 -8.60 21.08
N LYS A 104 -20.66 -9.03 21.82
CA LYS A 104 -21.89 -9.56 21.22
C LYS A 104 -22.59 -8.52 20.35
N GLU A 105 -22.58 -7.27 20.78
CA GLU A 105 -23.22 -6.13 20.12
C GLU A 105 -22.53 -5.82 18.77
N GLU A 106 -21.20 -5.95 18.71
CA GLU A 106 -20.41 -5.81 17.48
C GLU A 106 -20.71 -6.89 16.44
N LEU A 107 -21.29 -8.03 16.83
CA LEU A 107 -21.70 -9.06 15.86
C LEU A 107 -23.01 -8.73 15.14
N ARG A 108 -23.79 -7.73 15.60
CA ARG A 108 -25.07 -7.31 15.00
C ARG A 108 -26.09 -8.46 14.80
N GLY A 109 -25.98 -9.52 15.59
CA GLY A 109 -26.79 -10.74 15.42
C GLY A 109 -26.46 -11.57 14.18
N LYS A 110 -25.40 -11.24 13.43
CA LYS A 110 -24.97 -11.92 12.19
C LYS A 110 -24.01 -13.08 12.48
N TYR A 111 -24.40 -14.01 13.35
CA TYR A 111 -23.52 -15.06 13.88
C TYR A 111 -22.92 -15.98 12.81
N VAL A 112 -23.73 -16.45 11.85
CA VAL A 112 -23.27 -17.35 10.78
C VAL A 112 -22.28 -16.64 9.85
N LEU A 113 -22.58 -15.39 9.47
CA LEU A 113 -21.66 -14.58 8.66
C LEU A 113 -20.34 -14.34 9.40
N PHE A 114 -20.40 -14.07 10.70
CA PHE A 114 -19.19 -13.88 11.51
C PHE A 114 -18.30 -15.12 11.53
N GLN A 115 -18.87 -16.32 11.68
CA GLN A 115 -18.08 -17.55 11.66
C GLN A 115 -17.33 -17.73 10.32
N LYS A 116 -18.02 -17.50 9.19
CA LYS A 116 -17.41 -17.55 7.86
C LYS A 116 -16.31 -16.50 7.71
N TYR A 117 -16.60 -15.26 8.09
CA TYR A 117 -15.66 -14.14 8.05
C TYR A 117 -14.40 -14.46 8.89
N TYR A 118 -14.59 -14.89 10.13
CA TYR A 118 -13.53 -15.26 11.05
C TYR A 118 -12.65 -16.38 10.47
N TYR A 119 -13.28 -17.42 9.90
CA TYR A 119 -12.56 -18.53 9.28
C TYR A 119 -11.72 -18.07 8.09
N VAL A 120 -12.29 -17.23 7.20
CA VAL A 120 -11.57 -16.70 6.03
C VAL A 120 -10.38 -15.85 6.45
N VAL A 121 -10.56 -14.94 7.42
CA VAL A 121 -9.44 -14.11 7.92
C VAL A 121 -8.39 -14.96 8.65
N SER A 122 -8.81 -15.95 9.43
CA SER A 122 -7.90 -16.85 10.17
C SER A 122 -7.04 -17.71 9.25
N THR A 123 -7.61 -18.17 8.13
CA THR A 123 -6.94 -19.07 7.19
C THR A 123 -6.21 -18.33 6.08
N ASN A 124 -6.50 -17.04 5.87
CA ASN A 124 -5.76 -16.22 4.92
C ASN A 124 -4.35 -15.89 5.46
N VAL A 125 -3.33 -16.47 4.80
CA VAL A 125 -1.92 -16.25 5.09
C VAL A 125 -1.44 -14.85 4.67
N GLY A 126 -2.09 -14.23 3.69
CA GLY A 126 -1.75 -12.89 3.18
C GLY A 126 -2.05 -11.75 4.16
N VAL A 127 -2.72 -12.03 5.28
CA VAL A 127 -3.12 -11.03 6.27
C VAL A 127 -2.69 -11.39 7.69
N GLU A 128 -1.80 -12.37 7.86
CA GLU A 128 -1.41 -12.95 9.16
C GLU A 128 -1.03 -11.91 10.22
N GLY A 129 -0.19 -10.93 9.87
CA GLY A 129 0.22 -9.84 10.77
C GLY A 129 -0.86 -8.78 11.03
N TYR A 130 -2.01 -8.88 10.37
CA TYR A 130 -3.06 -7.86 10.35
C TYR A 130 -4.46 -8.40 10.72
N ARG A 131 -4.59 -9.68 11.07
CA ARG A 131 -5.87 -10.35 11.36
C ARG A 131 -6.74 -9.59 12.37
N ASN A 132 -6.13 -9.02 13.41
CA ASN A 132 -6.86 -8.26 14.43
C ASN A 132 -7.52 -6.99 13.90
N TYR A 133 -6.86 -6.30 12.97
CA TYR A 133 -7.46 -5.15 12.29
C TYR A 133 -8.67 -5.62 11.48
N LEU A 134 -8.54 -6.70 10.70
CA LEU A 134 -9.64 -7.25 9.91
C LEU A 134 -10.82 -7.71 10.77
N TYR A 135 -10.58 -8.40 11.89
CA TYR A 135 -11.68 -8.75 12.79
C TYR A 135 -12.47 -7.52 13.27
N LYS A 136 -11.77 -6.42 13.55
CA LYS A 136 -12.42 -5.16 13.95
C LYS A 136 -13.33 -4.58 12.88
N PHE A 137 -13.15 -4.90 11.60
CA PHE A 137 -14.05 -4.48 10.52
C PHE A 137 -15.38 -5.24 10.46
N PHE A 138 -15.55 -6.34 11.21
CA PHE A 138 -16.77 -7.13 11.11
C PHE A 138 -18.07 -6.34 11.32
N PRO A 139 -18.19 -5.37 12.26
CA PRO A 139 -19.40 -4.58 12.40
C PRO A 139 -19.76 -3.82 11.11
N LEU A 140 -18.78 -3.25 10.41
CA LEU A 140 -18.98 -2.57 9.12
C LEU A 140 -19.47 -3.58 8.07
N VAL A 141 -18.87 -4.76 8.01
CA VAL A 141 -19.33 -5.84 7.11
C VAL A 141 -20.76 -6.25 7.45
N ALA A 142 -21.09 -6.42 8.73
CA ALA A 142 -22.41 -6.83 9.18
C ALA A 142 -23.50 -5.80 8.89
N ASP A 143 -23.15 -4.51 8.93
CA ASP A 143 -24.04 -3.38 8.70
C ASP A 143 -24.29 -3.13 7.18
N HIS A 144 -23.34 -3.51 6.29
CA HIS A 144 -23.40 -3.13 4.87
C HIS A 144 -23.37 -4.28 3.84
N LEU A 145 -22.87 -5.48 4.20
CA LEU A 145 -22.80 -6.60 3.25
C LEU A 145 -24.19 -7.20 3.00
N LYS A 146 -24.64 -7.11 1.76
CA LYS A 146 -25.87 -7.76 1.30
C LYS A 146 -25.64 -9.26 1.08
N SER A 147 -26.67 -10.07 1.32
CA SER A 147 -26.60 -11.53 1.24
C SER A 147 -26.15 -12.08 -0.11
N GLU A 148 -26.55 -11.41 -1.18
CA GLU A 148 -26.23 -11.74 -2.57
C GLU A 148 -24.75 -11.54 -2.91
N ASN A 149 -24.05 -10.67 -2.17
CA ASN A 149 -22.64 -10.35 -2.39
C ASN A 149 -21.70 -11.12 -1.44
N GLU A 150 -22.26 -11.89 -0.48
CA GLU A 150 -21.50 -12.57 0.57
C GLU A 150 -20.38 -13.46 0.01
N GLU A 151 -20.70 -14.30 -0.98
CA GLU A 151 -19.72 -15.24 -1.56
C GLU A 151 -18.59 -14.51 -2.27
N SER A 152 -18.91 -13.48 -3.07
CA SER A 152 -17.92 -12.69 -3.81
C SER A 152 -16.98 -11.94 -2.87
N PHE A 153 -17.55 -11.28 -1.85
CA PHE A 153 -16.77 -10.58 -0.84
C PHE A 153 -15.85 -11.51 -0.06
N LEU A 154 -16.36 -12.64 0.45
CA LEU A 154 -15.55 -13.61 1.18
C LEU A 154 -14.43 -14.21 0.31
N LYS A 155 -14.66 -14.39 -0.99
CA LYS A 155 -13.62 -14.80 -1.94
C LYS A 155 -12.52 -13.74 -2.08
N LYS A 156 -12.87 -12.46 -2.23
CA LYS A 156 -11.89 -11.36 -2.26
C LYS A 156 -11.13 -11.26 -0.94
N LEU A 157 -11.81 -11.38 0.20
CA LEU A 157 -11.18 -11.42 1.52
C LEU A 157 -10.23 -12.60 1.70
N SER A 158 -10.54 -13.78 1.15
CA SER A 158 -9.68 -14.97 1.23
C SER A 158 -8.37 -14.84 0.44
N THR A 159 -8.34 -13.91 -0.52
CA THR A 159 -7.20 -13.63 -1.39
C THR A 159 -6.55 -12.28 -1.12
N LEU A 160 -7.08 -11.50 -0.17
CA LEU A 160 -6.54 -10.21 0.24
C LEU A 160 -5.12 -10.37 0.76
N LYS A 161 -4.25 -9.43 0.39
CA LYS A 161 -2.87 -9.35 0.91
C LYS A 161 -2.64 -8.01 1.57
N MET A 162 -2.01 -8.05 2.72
CA MET A 162 -1.60 -6.87 3.49
C MET A 162 -0.11 -7.00 3.78
N PHE A 163 0.68 -6.02 3.34
CA PHE A 163 2.13 -6.09 3.53
C PHE A 163 2.75 -4.70 3.66
N THR A 164 3.98 -4.71 4.17
CA THR A 164 4.77 -3.51 4.37
C THR A 164 5.79 -3.40 3.25
N VAL A 165 5.85 -2.24 2.60
CA VAL A 165 6.81 -1.89 1.55
C VAL A 165 7.76 -0.79 2.03
N LYS A 166 8.94 -0.73 1.42
CA LYS A 166 9.85 0.41 1.56
C LYS A 166 9.66 1.31 0.36
N THR A 167 8.72 2.24 0.46
CA THR A 167 8.42 3.22 -0.59
C THR A 167 8.81 4.62 -0.15
N ASP A 168 9.18 5.47 -1.10
CA ASP A 168 9.24 6.93 -0.88
C ASP A 168 7.84 7.56 -0.73
N ALA A 169 6.78 6.80 -1.05
CA ALA A 169 5.39 7.17 -0.80
C ALA A 169 5.08 7.14 0.71
N PHE A 170 4.41 8.20 1.20
CA PHE A 170 4.43 8.58 2.61
C PHE A 170 3.38 7.91 3.53
N ALA A 171 2.49 7.04 3.02
CA ALA A 171 1.39 6.49 3.84
C ALA A 171 1.10 5.00 3.58
N GLY A 172 0.44 4.67 2.47
CA GLY A 172 0.00 3.32 2.09
C GLY A 172 -0.77 3.39 0.78
N GLY A 173 -1.39 2.28 0.37
CA GLY A 173 -2.25 2.24 -0.81
C GLY A 173 -3.04 0.94 -0.93
N PHE A 174 -4.14 1.00 -1.67
CA PHE A 174 -4.95 -0.15 -2.06
C PHE A 174 -4.98 -0.30 -3.59
N SER A 175 -4.62 -1.48 -4.09
CA SER A 175 -4.72 -1.82 -5.52
C SER A 175 -4.80 -3.34 -5.74
N GLY A 176 -5.53 -3.80 -6.76
CA GLY A 176 -5.49 -5.21 -7.19
C GLY A 176 -5.78 -6.24 -6.09
N ASN A 177 -6.66 -5.92 -5.13
CA ASN A 177 -6.94 -6.71 -3.93
C ASN A 177 -5.77 -6.84 -2.94
N GLN A 178 -4.94 -5.81 -2.86
CA GLN A 178 -3.78 -5.72 -2.00
C GLN A 178 -3.75 -4.39 -1.29
N ILE A 179 -3.24 -4.41 -0.06
CA ILE A 179 -3.03 -3.24 0.76
C ILE A 179 -1.54 -3.17 1.11
N GLU A 180 -0.92 -2.04 0.80
CA GLU A 180 0.47 -1.76 1.10
C GLU A 180 0.62 -0.65 2.14
N PHE A 181 1.67 -0.77 2.96
CA PHE A 181 1.98 0.19 4.02
C PHE A 181 3.45 0.59 4.01
N ASN A 182 3.76 1.85 4.29
CA ASN A 182 5.15 2.25 4.45
C ASN A 182 5.71 1.79 5.82
N GLY A 183 6.73 0.92 5.80
CA GLY A 183 7.34 0.38 7.01
C GLY A 183 8.10 1.37 7.88
N ASP A 184 8.45 2.53 7.35
CA ASP A 184 9.14 3.58 8.10
C ASP A 184 8.17 4.48 8.90
N ASN A 185 6.85 4.36 8.68
CA ASN A 185 5.85 5.15 9.42
C ASN A 185 5.94 4.96 10.93
N VAL A 186 6.18 3.72 11.41
CA VAL A 186 6.34 3.45 12.85
C VAL A 186 7.57 4.18 13.43
N LYS A 187 8.63 4.31 12.64
CA LYS A 187 9.86 4.99 13.05
C LYS A 187 9.66 6.50 13.20
N TYR A 188 8.92 7.12 12.27
CA TYR A 188 8.74 8.57 12.22
C TYR A 188 7.51 9.07 13.01
N TRP A 189 6.42 8.31 12.99
CA TRP A 189 5.08 8.74 13.43
C TRP A 189 4.45 7.81 14.48
N GLY A 190 5.11 6.72 14.85
CA GLY A 190 4.66 5.80 15.90
C GLY A 190 3.56 4.82 15.48
N GLU A 191 3.25 3.86 16.36
CA GLU A 191 2.32 2.74 16.08
C GLU A 191 0.86 3.18 15.91
N HIS A 192 0.48 4.25 16.61
CA HIS A 192 -0.86 4.84 16.50
C HIS A 192 -1.11 5.37 15.08
N TYR A 193 -0.13 6.04 14.49
CA TYR A 193 -0.23 6.53 13.11
C TYR A 193 -0.34 5.38 12.10
N GLN A 194 0.49 4.35 12.26
CA GLN A 194 0.43 3.17 11.40
C GLN A 194 -0.96 2.50 11.44
N THR A 195 -1.58 2.42 12.62
CA THR A 195 -2.93 1.87 12.77
C THR A 195 -3.99 2.70 12.01
N LEU A 196 -3.87 4.02 12.02
CA LEU A 196 -4.79 4.90 11.30
C LEU A 196 -4.71 4.68 9.78
N VAL A 197 -3.51 4.46 9.26
CA VAL A 197 -3.29 4.10 7.85
C VAL A 197 -3.89 2.73 7.55
N ILE A 198 -3.66 1.73 8.41
CA ILE A 198 -4.22 0.38 8.22
C ILE A 198 -5.74 0.42 8.11
N TYR A 199 -6.42 1.13 9.02
CA TYR A 199 -7.87 1.26 8.94
C TYR A 199 -8.33 2.06 7.72
N HIS A 200 -7.59 3.10 7.30
CA HIS A 200 -7.92 3.86 6.10
C HIS A 200 -7.90 2.95 4.86
N GLU A 201 -6.75 2.32 4.59
CA GLU A 201 -6.58 1.49 3.39
C GLU A 201 -7.46 0.23 3.40
N THR A 202 -7.73 -0.32 4.59
CA THR A 202 -8.65 -1.46 4.70
C THR A 202 -10.09 -1.03 4.41
N THR A 203 -10.46 0.24 4.63
CA THR A 203 -11.77 0.75 4.24
C THR A 203 -11.92 0.82 2.71
N HIS A 204 -10.84 1.15 1.98
CA HIS A 204 -10.78 1.06 0.51
C HIS A 204 -10.89 -0.38 -0.02
N PHE A 205 -10.53 -1.39 0.79
CA PHE A 205 -10.87 -2.78 0.44
C PHE A 205 -12.36 -3.05 0.64
N MET A 206 -12.97 -2.48 1.69
CA MET A 206 -14.38 -2.71 1.98
C MET A 206 -15.27 -2.07 0.92
N ASP A 207 -15.08 -0.80 0.58
CA ASP A 207 -15.91 -0.12 -0.42
C ASP A 207 -15.80 -0.76 -1.82
N ALA A 208 -14.60 -1.20 -2.20
CA ALA A 208 -14.34 -1.79 -3.52
C ALA A 208 -14.98 -3.17 -3.73
N TRP A 209 -15.29 -3.92 -2.67
CA TRP A 209 -15.73 -5.32 -2.80
C TRP A 209 -17.02 -5.67 -2.08
N ILE A 210 -17.57 -4.81 -1.23
CA ILE A 210 -18.78 -5.14 -0.44
C ILE A 210 -20.04 -5.25 -1.30
N ASP A 211 -20.11 -4.53 -2.43
CA ASP A 211 -21.25 -4.54 -3.36
C ASP A 211 -20.95 -5.24 -4.70
N GLY A 212 -19.79 -5.90 -4.82
CA GLY A 212 -19.37 -6.60 -6.03
C GLY A 212 -18.16 -5.96 -6.72
N GLU A 213 -17.86 -6.38 -7.95
CA GLU A 213 -16.70 -5.86 -8.72
C GLU A 213 -17.03 -4.50 -9.33
N VAL A 214 -16.27 -3.48 -8.94
CA VAL A 214 -16.44 -2.09 -9.41
C VAL A 214 -15.96 -1.96 -10.86
N GLY A 215 -16.78 -1.36 -11.72
CA GLY A 215 -16.39 -0.91 -13.06
C GLY A 215 -16.06 0.59 -13.07
N GLU A 216 -15.36 1.04 -14.11
CA GLU A 216 -15.14 2.47 -14.31
C GLU A 216 -16.41 3.14 -14.83
N VAL A 217 -16.76 4.29 -14.23
CA VAL A 217 -17.91 5.09 -14.64
C VAL A 217 -17.42 6.41 -15.23
N TYR A 218 -17.88 6.70 -16.45
CA TYR A 218 -17.56 7.91 -17.19
C TYR A 218 -18.81 8.77 -17.36
N LEU A 219 -18.71 10.05 -17.03
CA LEU A 219 -19.74 11.04 -17.42
C LEU A 219 -19.35 11.66 -18.76
N MET A 220 -20.24 11.57 -19.74
CA MET A 220 -20.03 12.08 -21.09
C MET A 220 -20.51 13.54 -21.22
N LYS A 221 -20.04 14.26 -22.24
CA LYS A 221 -20.43 15.66 -22.54
C LYS A 221 -21.92 15.86 -22.78
N ASP A 222 -22.62 14.81 -23.20
CA ASP A 222 -24.08 14.80 -23.38
C ASP A 222 -24.86 14.52 -22.07
N GLY A 223 -24.14 14.33 -20.95
CA GLY A 223 -24.72 14.08 -19.63
C GLY A 223 -25.02 12.62 -19.34
N SER A 224 -24.72 11.69 -20.26
CA SER A 224 -24.90 10.24 -20.09
C SER A 224 -23.76 9.59 -19.29
N PHE A 225 -24.05 8.46 -18.66
CA PHE A 225 -23.05 7.63 -18.00
C PHE A 225 -22.69 6.42 -18.84
N GLN A 226 -21.39 6.13 -18.95
CA GLN A 226 -20.89 4.89 -19.54
C GLN A 226 -20.15 4.06 -18.49
N PHE A 227 -20.40 2.76 -18.50
CA PHE A 227 -19.81 1.80 -17.57
C PHE A 227 -18.86 0.89 -18.34
N TYR A 228 -17.62 0.80 -17.88
CA TYR A 228 -16.61 -0.10 -18.44
C TYR A 228 -16.13 -1.06 -17.35
N PRO A 229 -16.39 -2.38 -17.50
CA PRO A 229 -15.71 -3.37 -16.68
C PRO A 229 -14.20 -3.24 -16.90
N HIS A 230 -13.39 -3.40 -15.85
CA HIS A 230 -11.91 -3.37 -15.91
C HIS A 230 -11.27 -4.36 -16.92
N SER A 231 -12.07 -5.18 -17.63
CA SER A 231 -11.63 -6.25 -18.52
C SER A 231 -11.99 -6.06 -20.00
N MET A 232 -12.38 -4.86 -20.46
CA MET A 232 -12.65 -4.62 -21.88
C MET A 232 -11.81 -3.45 -22.42
N GLU A 233 -10.87 -3.77 -23.32
CA GLU A 233 -10.36 -2.83 -24.32
C GLU A 233 -11.55 -2.36 -25.18
N GLY A 234 -12.08 -1.20 -24.85
CA GLY A 234 -13.12 -0.50 -25.61
C GLY A 234 -12.70 0.94 -25.83
N GLU A 235 -12.98 1.46 -27.02
CA GLU A 235 -12.71 2.84 -27.45
C GLU A 235 -13.53 3.84 -26.59
N VAL A 236 -13.07 4.15 -25.38
CA VAL A 236 -13.54 5.35 -24.68
C VAL A 236 -13.08 6.55 -25.50
N ASP A 237 -14.03 7.27 -26.11
CA ASP A 237 -13.73 8.57 -26.71
C ASP A 237 -13.49 9.58 -25.58
N TYR A 238 -12.23 9.64 -25.12
CA TYR A 238 -11.81 10.54 -24.04
C TYR A 238 -12.08 12.01 -24.35
N ASP A 239 -12.23 12.40 -25.63
CA ASP A 239 -12.62 13.77 -25.99
C ASP A 239 -14.07 14.09 -25.59
N GLN A 240 -14.90 13.08 -25.36
CA GLN A 240 -16.27 13.22 -24.87
C GLN A 240 -16.41 13.01 -23.36
N VAL A 241 -15.35 12.59 -22.66
CA VAL A 241 -15.37 12.37 -21.21
C VAL A 241 -15.26 13.70 -20.47
N VAL A 242 -16.21 13.95 -19.58
CA VAL A 242 -16.23 15.11 -18.67
C VAL A 242 -15.72 14.73 -17.28
N TYR A 243 -15.89 13.46 -16.90
CA TYR A 243 -15.49 12.94 -15.61
C TYR A 243 -15.14 11.45 -15.68
N HIS A 244 -14.09 11.07 -14.96
CA HIS A 244 -13.63 9.70 -14.74
C HIS A 244 -13.66 9.41 -13.23
N SER A 245 -13.94 8.16 -12.86
CA SER A 245 -14.36 7.60 -11.55
C SER A 245 -13.61 7.99 -10.27
N ALA A 246 -12.64 8.89 -10.29
CA ALA A 246 -11.95 9.37 -9.10
C ALA A 246 -12.86 10.30 -8.27
N MET A 247 -13.86 9.75 -7.57
CA MET A 247 -14.73 10.49 -6.64
C MET A 247 -13.98 10.70 -5.32
N GLY A 248 -12.91 11.51 -5.32
CA GLY A 248 -12.04 11.68 -4.15
C GLY A 248 -12.80 12.04 -2.86
N TYR A 249 -13.94 12.75 -2.96
CA TYR A 249 -14.77 13.04 -1.78
C TYR A 249 -15.52 11.83 -1.24
N PHE A 250 -15.93 10.89 -2.09
CA PHE A 250 -16.63 9.68 -1.68
C PHE A 250 -15.64 8.59 -1.29
N THR A 251 -14.63 8.30 -2.11
CA THR A 251 -13.66 7.24 -1.82
C THR A 251 -12.79 7.62 -0.61
N GLU A 252 -12.00 8.69 -0.70
CA GLU A 252 -11.11 9.13 0.40
C GLU A 252 -11.91 9.69 1.59
N GLY A 253 -12.91 10.52 1.31
CA GLY A 253 -13.77 11.06 2.37
C GLY A 253 -14.59 9.99 3.09
N GLY A 254 -15.04 8.96 2.38
CA GLY A 254 -15.74 7.83 2.95
C GLY A 254 -14.80 6.93 3.74
N ALA A 255 -13.62 6.60 3.21
CA ALA A 255 -12.59 5.87 3.95
C ALA A 255 -12.29 6.53 5.30
N GLU A 256 -12.11 7.85 5.32
CA GLU A 256 -11.92 8.61 6.55
C GLU A 256 -13.16 8.62 7.46
N LYS A 257 -14.36 8.78 6.88
CA LYS A 257 -15.62 8.78 7.64
C LYS A 257 -15.84 7.43 8.34
N TYR A 258 -15.87 6.33 7.61
CA TYR A 258 -16.18 5.01 8.14
C TYR A 258 -15.08 4.50 9.07
N LYS A 259 -13.80 4.80 8.78
CA LYS A 259 -12.71 4.57 9.75
C LYS A 259 -13.00 5.26 11.08
N THR A 260 -13.42 6.53 11.01
CA THR A 260 -13.66 7.35 12.19
C THR A 260 -14.86 6.86 12.98
N GLU A 261 -15.98 6.56 12.32
CA GLU A 261 -17.21 6.14 12.99
C GLU A 261 -17.08 4.79 13.69
N TYR A 262 -16.45 3.81 13.01
CA TYR A 262 -16.36 2.45 13.51
C TYR A 262 -15.17 2.21 14.43
N PHE A 263 -14.01 2.82 14.16
CA PHE A 263 -12.77 2.42 14.83
C PHE A 263 -12.18 3.53 15.68
N THR A 264 -11.82 4.66 15.07
CA THR A 264 -10.86 5.60 15.71
C THR A 264 -11.54 6.73 16.47
N LYS A 265 -12.81 7.05 16.16
CA LYS A 265 -13.60 8.18 16.73
C LYS A 265 -13.06 9.58 16.43
N ALA A 266 -11.86 9.69 15.88
CA ALA A 266 -11.33 10.87 15.20
C ALA A 266 -10.33 10.45 14.10
N SER A 267 -10.15 11.32 13.11
CA SER A 267 -9.18 11.24 12.02
C SER A 267 -7.96 12.14 12.27
N THR A 268 -6.79 11.68 11.82
CA THR A 268 -5.53 12.44 11.71
C THR A 268 -5.33 13.13 10.36
N ASP A 269 -6.15 12.83 9.36
CA ASP A 269 -5.94 13.33 8.01
C ASP A 269 -6.25 14.84 7.96
N PRO A 270 -5.29 15.70 7.58
CA PRO A 270 -5.55 17.12 7.46
C PRO A 270 -6.58 17.49 6.39
N THR A 271 -6.96 16.59 5.49
CA THR A 271 -8.11 16.77 4.59
C THR A 271 -8.52 15.45 3.95
N PRO A 272 -9.78 15.03 4.18
CA PRO A 272 -10.66 15.15 3.03
C PRO A 272 -11.83 16.05 3.38
N THR A 273 -11.92 17.17 2.66
CA THR A 273 -13.17 17.92 2.54
C THR A 273 -14.35 16.98 2.25
N GLY A 274 -14.07 15.83 1.60
CA GLY A 274 -14.96 14.69 1.46
C GLY A 274 -15.64 14.23 2.75
N LEU A 275 -14.91 13.94 3.84
CA LEU A 275 -15.54 13.46 5.10
C LEU A 275 -16.59 14.47 5.59
N GLU A 276 -16.20 15.74 5.70
CA GLU A 276 -17.08 16.79 6.22
C GLU A 276 -18.26 17.06 5.27
N PHE A 277 -18.03 16.93 3.96
CA PHE A 277 -19.08 17.00 2.95
C PHE A 277 -20.07 15.84 3.08
N LEU A 278 -19.60 14.60 3.26
CA LEU A 278 -20.44 13.42 3.49
C LEU A 278 -21.23 13.54 4.80
N VAL A 279 -20.65 14.09 5.87
CA VAL A 279 -21.39 14.41 7.11
C VAL A 279 -22.51 15.43 6.85
N GLY A 280 -22.26 16.42 5.99
CA GLY A 280 -23.30 17.35 5.53
C GLY A 280 -24.42 16.68 4.74
N LEU A 281 -24.08 15.76 3.83
CA LEU A 281 -25.06 14.96 3.11
C LEU A 281 -25.88 14.07 4.06
N GLU A 282 -25.23 13.41 5.02
CA GLU A 282 -25.90 12.57 6.02
C GLU A 282 -26.85 13.40 6.89
N TYR A 283 -26.45 14.62 7.27
CA TYR A 283 -27.32 15.51 8.03
C TYR A 283 -28.59 15.91 7.24
N ILE A 284 -28.48 16.08 5.92
CA ILE A 284 -29.59 16.52 5.07
C ILE A 284 -30.49 15.35 4.64
N PHE A 285 -29.90 14.21 4.28
CA PHE A 285 -30.58 13.08 3.62
C PHE A 285 -30.64 11.80 4.47
N GLY A 286 -29.95 11.77 5.61
CA GLY A 286 -29.87 10.61 6.49
C GLY A 286 -28.77 9.62 6.11
N LYS A 287 -28.41 8.77 7.08
CA LYS A 287 -27.34 7.76 6.97
C LYS A 287 -27.56 6.79 5.82
N GLU A 288 -28.79 6.29 5.65
CA GLU A 288 -29.14 5.33 4.60
C GLU A 288 -28.76 5.82 3.20
N THR A 289 -28.99 7.10 2.90
CA THR A 289 -28.66 7.71 1.60
C THR A 289 -27.15 7.74 1.36
N VAL A 290 -26.36 8.09 2.39
CA VAL A 290 -24.90 8.17 2.26
C VAL A 290 -24.27 6.78 2.18
N ASP A 291 -24.76 5.82 2.98
CA ASP A 291 -24.31 4.43 2.93
C ASP A 291 -24.62 3.80 1.56
N ASP A 292 -25.82 4.02 1.00
CA ASP A 292 -26.22 3.52 -0.32
C ASP A 292 -25.46 4.17 -1.47
N MET A 293 -24.89 5.37 -1.28
CA MET A 293 -23.96 5.95 -2.25
C MET A 293 -22.55 5.39 -2.08
N PHE A 294 -21.98 5.40 -0.87
CA PHE A 294 -20.56 5.05 -0.66
C PHE A 294 -20.25 3.60 -0.98
N PHE A 295 -21.09 2.67 -0.52
CA PHE A 295 -20.86 1.23 -0.72
C PHE A 295 -21.41 0.71 -2.05
N SER A 296 -21.71 1.58 -3.02
CA SER A 296 -22.27 1.17 -4.31
C SER A 296 -21.21 1.17 -5.39
N HIS A 297 -21.30 0.24 -6.33
CA HIS A 297 -20.44 0.22 -7.51
C HIS A 297 -20.69 1.41 -8.48
N ASP A 298 -21.82 2.11 -8.33
CA ASP A 298 -22.27 3.22 -9.18
C ASP A 298 -22.39 4.57 -8.45
N THR A 299 -21.60 4.78 -7.38
CA THR A 299 -21.58 6.00 -6.54
C THR A 299 -21.70 7.30 -7.33
N ALA A 300 -20.99 7.38 -8.46
CA ALA A 300 -20.96 8.57 -9.29
C ALA A 300 -22.31 8.92 -9.93
N VAL A 301 -23.05 7.90 -10.36
CA VAL A 301 -24.38 8.05 -10.94
C VAL A 301 -25.34 8.53 -9.87
N LYS A 302 -25.40 7.83 -8.74
CA LYS A 302 -26.28 8.17 -7.62
C LYS A 302 -26.07 9.59 -7.11
N PHE A 303 -24.81 10.03 -6.99
CA PHE A 303 -24.53 11.40 -6.56
C PHE A 303 -25.00 12.44 -7.58
N CYS A 304 -24.79 12.21 -8.88
CA CYS A 304 -25.25 13.14 -9.90
C CYS A 304 -26.77 13.18 -10.00
N GLU A 305 -27.45 12.04 -9.87
CA GLU A 305 -28.90 11.96 -9.81
C GLU A 305 -29.45 12.74 -8.60
N LEU A 306 -28.86 12.57 -7.42
CA LEU A 306 -29.20 13.34 -6.23
C LEU A 306 -29.08 14.86 -6.48
N LEU A 307 -28.01 15.30 -7.15
CA LEU A 307 -27.84 16.71 -7.52
C LEU A 307 -28.92 17.17 -8.53
N ARG A 308 -29.21 16.39 -9.59
CA ARG A 308 -30.24 16.74 -10.59
C ARG A 308 -31.62 16.85 -9.97
N GLU A 309 -32.00 15.90 -9.11
CA GLU A 309 -33.28 15.89 -8.39
C GLU A 309 -33.43 17.12 -7.48
N ASN A 310 -32.30 17.68 -7.02
CA ASN A 310 -32.26 18.89 -6.21
C ASN A 310 -31.96 20.15 -7.04
N GLY A 311 -32.25 20.14 -8.34
CA GLY A 311 -32.26 21.33 -9.19
C GLY A 311 -30.87 21.89 -9.53
N PHE A 312 -29.83 21.07 -9.48
CA PHE A 312 -28.53 21.43 -10.02
C PHE A 312 -28.52 21.22 -11.54
N SER A 313 -27.94 22.19 -12.26
CA SER A 313 -27.72 22.06 -13.71
C SER A 313 -26.55 21.11 -14.00
N ASP A 314 -26.46 20.57 -15.22
CA ASP A 314 -25.32 19.74 -15.60
C ASP A 314 -23.98 20.49 -15.45
N GLU A 315 -23.95 21.80 -15.71
CA GLU A 315 -22.75 22.63 -15.49
C GLU A 315 -22.38 22.70 -13.98
N ASP A 316 -23.35 22.82 -13.09
CA ASP A 316 -23.09 22.78 -11.64
C ASP A 316 -22.55 21.42 -11.20
N ILE A 317 -23.10 20.33 -11.75
CA ILE A 317 -22.66 18.96 -11.46
C ILE A 317 -21.23 18.76 -11.92
N ILE A 318 -20.90 19.16 -13.15
CA ILE A 318 -19.53 19.08 -13.69
C ILE A 318 -18.55 19.89 -12.82
N ARG A 319 -18.95 21.09 -12.39
CA ARG A 319 -18.14 21.92 -11.49
C ARG A 319 -17.96 21.25 -10.12
N MET A 320 -18.97 20.55 -9.61
CA MET A 320 -18.88 19.80 -8.35
C MET A 320 -17.94 18.60 -8.49
N LEU A 321 -18.10 17.80 -9.53
CA LEU A 321 -17.23 16.64 -9.81
C LEU A 321 -15.76 17.06 -9.91
N ARG A 322 -15.47 18.17 -10.59
CA ARG A 322 -14.10 18.76 -10.63
C ARG A 322 -13.59 19.13 -9.24
N THR A 323 -14.44 19.71 -8.39
CA THR A 323 -14.08 20.06 -7.00
C THR A 323 -13.68 18.81 -6.19
N THR A 324 -14.24 17.63 -6.48
CA THR A 324 -13.95 16.40 -5.73
C THR A 324 -12.58 15.76 -6.02
N VAL A 325 -11.91 16.14 -7.12
CA VAL A 325 -10.68 15.47 -7.61
C VAL A 325 -9.41 16.26 -7.30
N THR A 326 -9.49 17.59 -7.11
CA THR A 326 -8.29 18.45 -7.09
C THR A 326 -8.02 19.10 -5.73
N ASP A 327 -7.07 18.54 -4.97
CA ASP A 327 -6.42 19.26 -3.86
C ASP A 327 -5.18 20.05 -4.30
N LYS A 328 -4.65 19.81 -5.50
CA LYS A 328 -3.43 20.47 -6.00
C LYS A 328 -3.68 21.16 -7.35
N VAL A 329 -3.72 22.50 -7.30
CA VAL A 329 -3.70 23.49 -8.39
C VAL A 329 -5.03 23.79 -9.10
N MET A 330 -5.89 24.60 -8.45
CA MET A 330 -6.96 25.34 -9.13
C MET A 330 -6.41 26.54 -9.91
N LYS A 331 -6.01 26.35 -11.18
CA LYS A 331 -5.57 27.48 -12.05
C LYS A 331 -6.72 28.45 -12.37
N ASP A 332 -7.91 27.91 -12.63
CA ASP A 332 -9.13 28.69 -12.92
C ASP A 332 -10.27 28.31 -11.96
N LYS A 333 -10.51 29.16 -10.98
CA LYS A 333 -11.47 28.92 -9.89
C LYS A 333 -12.93 28.95 -10.34
N THR A 334 -13.21 29.48 -11.54
CA THR A 334 -14.59 29.57 -12.06
C THR A 334 -15.13 28.21 -12.51
N LYS A 335 -14.24 27.26 -12.81
CA LYS A 335 -14.54 25.87 -13.20
C LYS A 335 -14.99 24.97 -12.06
N TYR A 336 -15.10 25.51 -10.84
CA TYR A 336 -15.40 24.79 -9.61
C TYR A 336 -16.58 25.45 -8.89
N ILE A 337 -17.33 24.67 -8.11
CA ILE A 337 -18.36 25.17 -7.19
C ILE A 337 -17.92 24.92 -5.75
N ASP A 338 -18.25 25.85 -4.84
CA ASP A 338 -17.93 25.70 -3.42
C ASP A 338 -18.81 24.56 -2.84
N PRO A 339 -18.24 23.49 -2.25
CA PRO A 339 -19.02 22.38 -1.71
C PRO A 339 -19.98 22.83 -0.58
N ARG A 340 -19.67 23.93 0.12
CA ARG A 340 -20.58 24.51 1.11
C ARG A 340 -21.81 25.15 0.45
N GLU A 341 -21.65 25.73 -0.74
CA GLU A 341 -22.78 26.23 -1.53
C GLU A 341 -23.68 25.07 -1.97
N VAL A 342 -23.08 23.96 -2.39
CA VAL A 342 -23.82 22.73 -2.73
C VAL A 342 -24.63 22.24 -1.54
N LEU A 343 -24.01 22.10 -0.35
CA LEU A 343 -24.72 21.70 0.87
C LEU A 343 -25.84 22.68 1.26
N ILE A 344 -25.62 24.00 1.14
CA ILE A 344 -26.66 25.00 1.45
C ILE A 344 -27.84 24.87 0.49
N ARG A 345 -27.59 24.72 -0.82
CA ARG A 345 -28.66 24.52 -1.82
C ARG A 345 -29.43 23.22 -1.58
N LEU A 346 -28.72 22.12 -1.28
CA LEU A 346 -29.35 20.84 -0.91
C LEU A 346 -30.20 20.97 0.36
N TYR A 347 -29.70 21.66 1.38
CA TYR A 347 -30.46 21.94 2.62
C TYR A 347 -31.73 22.73 2.31
N ILE A 348 -31.64 23.80 1.50
CA ILE A 348 -32.78 24.64 1.14
C ILE A 348 -33.87 23.81 0.46
N ASN A 349 -33.48 22.93 -0.46
CA ASN A 349 -34.41 22.12 -1.22
C ASN A 349 -35.03 20.97 -0.42
N LYS A 350 -34.27 20.35 0.49
CA LYS A 350 -34.72 19.19 1.27
C LYS A 350 -35.38 19.55 2.61
N ILE A 351 -34.82 20.51 3.34
CA ILE A 351 -35.24 20.87 4.71
C ILE A 351 -35.96 22.21 4.71
N GLY A 352 -35.41 23.22 4.03
CA GLY A 352 -36.03 24.54 3.90
C GLY A 352 -35.06 25.73 4.02
N PRO A 353 -35.55 26.96 3.82
CA PRO A 353 -34.69 28.14 3.65
C PRO A 353 -33.98 28.63 4.93
N ASP A 354 -34.33 28.12 6.10
CA ASP A 354 -33.86 28.61 7.41
C ASP A 354 -32.51 28.02 7.86
N TYR A 355 -31.66 27.58 6.93
CA TYR A 355 -30.35 26.96 7.20
C TYR A 355 -29.45 27.78 8.13
N ALA A 356 -29.53 29.11 8.07
CA ALA A 356 -28.70 30.01 8.87
C ALA A 356 -29.09 30.08 10.36
N LYS A 357 -30.24 29.50 10.75
CA LYS A 357 -30.69 29.37 12.14
C LYS A 357 -30.38 28.01 12.75
N ASP A 358 -30.11 27.01 11.92
CA ASP A 358 -29.73 25.68 12.38
C ASP A 358 -28.28 25.68 12.85
N ALA A 359 -28.08 25.63 14.18
CA ALA A 359 -26.77 25.68 14.79
C ALA A 359 -25.88 24.47 14.44
N LYS A 360 -26.48 23.29 14.24
CA LYS A 360 -25.76 22.07 13.84
C LYS A 360 -25.30 22.19 12.41
N PHE A 361 -26.19 22.55 11.50
CA PHE A 361 -25.83 22.76 10.09
C PHE A 361 -24.80 23.88 9.91
N CYS A 362 -24.96 24.99 10.63
CA CYS A 362 -23.95 26.07 10.65
C CYS A 362 -22.58 25.58 11.12
N ARG A 363 -22.52 24.62 12.05
CA ARG A 363 -21.27 24.04 12.52
C ARG A 363 -20.66 23.11 11.47
N ILE A 364 -21.46 22.29 10.80
CA ILE A 364 -21.02 21.46 9.67
C ILE A 364 -20.40 22.34 8.58
N ILE A 365 -21.07 23.41 8.14
CA ILE A 365 -20.52 24.33 7.13
C ILE A 365 -19.21 24.99 7.59
N ALA A 366 -19.06 25.26 8.88
CA ALA A 366 -17.84 25.83 9.44
C ALA A 366 -16.67 24.84 9.55
N SER A 367 -16.94 23.53 9.53
CA SER A 367 -15.91 22.48 9.49
C SER A 367 -15.20 22.45 8.14
N LEU A 368 -15.92 22.68 7.03
CA LEU A 368 -15.37 22.82 5.66
C LEU A 368 -14.55 24.12 5.43
N ASP A 369 -13.86 24.65 6.45
CA ASP A 369 -13.00 25.83 6.37
C ASP A 369 -11.58 25.47 5.92
N LYS A 370 -11.41 25.32 4.61
CA LYS A 370 -10.11 25.04 3.99
C LYS A 370 -9.67 26.17 3.04
N ASP A 371 -8.38 26.48 3.05
CA ASP A 371 -7.79 27.61 2.31
C ASP A 371 -8.02 27.56 0.80
N LEU A 372 -8.05 26.36 0.22
CA LEU A 372 -8.34 26.16 -1.19
C LEU A 372 -9.80 26.45 -1.51
N ILE A 373 -10.74 25.84 -0.77
CA ILE A 373 -12.18 26.07 -0.94
C ILE A 373 -12.53 27.54 -0.72
N ASN A 374 -11.88 28.19 0.24
CA ASN A 374 -12.08 29.61 0.53
C ASN A 374 -11.77 30.55 -0.64
N LYS A 375 -11.11 30.05 -1.69
CA LYS A 375 -10.81 30.80 -2.90
C LYS A 375 -11.89 30.64 -3.98
N ILE A 376 -12.77 29.63 -3.93
CA ILE A 376 -13.79 29.37 -4.96
C ILE A 376 -14.89 30.45 -4.88
N PRO A 377 -15.31 31.10 -5.98
CA PRO A 377 -16.41 32.08 -5.92
C PRO A 377 -17.71 31.45 -5.44
N THR A 378 -18.44 32.12 -4.55
CA THR A 378 -19.76 31.71 -4.07
C THR A 378 -20.54 32.93 -3.56
N GLU A 379 -21.85 32.95 -3.76
CA GLU A 379 -22.75 33.98 -3.22
C GLU A 379 -22.89 33.90 -1.69
N TYR A 380 -22.62 32.73 -1.08
CA TYR A 380 -22.75 32.49 0.36
C TYR A 380 -21.51 32.93 1.17
N ARG A 381 -20.52 33.58 0.54
CA ARG A 381 -19.21 33.93 1.14
C ARG A 381 -19.33 34.69 2.46
N SER A 382 -20.29 35.63 2.56
CA SER A 382 -20.52 36.41 3.77
C SER A 382 -21.00 35.54 4.95
N PHE A 383 -21.96 34.64 4.68
CA PHE A 383 -22.48 33.68 5.66
C PHE A 383 -21.39 32.69 6.11
N ILE A 384 -20.67 32.08 5.15
CA ILE A 384 -19.59 31.12 5.41
C ILE A 384 -18.50 31.74 6.29
N SER A 385 -18.07 32.98 5.97
CA SER A 385 -17.07 33.69 6.77
C SER A 385 -17.54 33.95 8.20
N LYS A 386 -18.83 34.25 8.40
CA LYS A 386 -19.42 34.47 9.72
C LYS A 386 -19.39 33.20 10.57
N VAL A 387 -19.85 32.07 10.04
CA VAL A 387 -19.90 30.80 10.81
C VAL A 387 -18.51 30.24 11.08
N THR A 388 -17.59 30.37 10.12
CA THR A 388 -16.18 29.96 10.27
C THR A 388 -15.45 30.76 11.36
N LYS A 389 -15.57 32.09 11.34
CA LYS A 389 -14.99 32.96 12.38
C LYS A 389 -15.56 32.67 13.75
N ALA A 390 -16.85 32.31 13.82
CA ALA A 390 -17.47 31.89 15.04
C ALA A 390 -16.80 30.61 15.56
N ALA A 391 -16.74 29.54 14.76
CA ALA A 391 -16.13 28.27 15.12
C ALA A 391 -14.65 28.39 15.54
N GLY A 392 -13.87 29.23 14.85
CA GLY A 392 -12.48 29.50 15.17
C GLY A 392 -12.25 30.13 16.56
N LYS A 393 -13.25 30.84 17.12
CA LYS A 393 -13.15 31.34 18.52
C LYS A 393 -13.28 30.21 19.54
N ASP A 394 -14.02 29.16 19.20
CA ASP A 394 -14.25 28.03 20.12
C ASP A 394 -13.00 27.16 20.26
N TYR A 395 -12.20 27.07 19.19
CA TYR A 395 -10.94 26.30 19.13
C TYR A 395 -10.02 26.57 20.34
N ASN A 396 -9.70 27.83 20.62
CA ASN A 396 -8.79 28.19 21.70
C ASN A 396 -9.34 27.80 23.08
N SER A 397 -10.67 27.90 23.26
CA SER A 397 -11.34 27.49 24.49
C SER A 397 -11.27 25.97 24.65
N MET A 398 -11.57 25.22 23.59
CA MET A 398 -11.51 23.76 23.56
C MET A 398 -10.11 23.25 23.85
N LEU A 399 -9.09 23.77 23.16
CA LEU A 399 -7.69 23.38 23.36
C LEU A 399 -7.23 23.62 24.81
N LYS A 400 -7.62 24.76 25.41
CA LYS A 400 -7.33 25.05 26.82
C LYS A 400 -7.97 24.03 27.76
N GLN A 401 -9.21 23.64 27.51
CA GLN A 401 -9.90 22.62 28.31
C GLN A 401 -9.26 21.24 28.16
N VAL A 402 -8.88 20.84 26.94
CA VAL A 402 -8.19 19.57 26.70
C VAL A 402 -6.82 19.54 27.37
N ARG A 403 -5.99 20.57 27.20
CA ARG A 403 -4.68 20.68 27.89
C ARG A 403 -4.79 20.57 29.41
N LYS A 404 -5.87 21.14 29.99
CA LYS A 404 -6.16 20.98 31.42
C LYS A 404 -6.51 19.53 31.77
N LYS A 405 -7.30 18.84 30.93
CA LYS A 405 -7.73 17.45 31.13
C LYS A 405 -6.55 16.47 31.02
N VAL A 406 -5.67 16.62 30.02
CA VAL A 406 -4.50 15.74 29.82
C VAL A 406 -3.29 16.12 30.67
N GLY A 407 -3.32 17.27 31.36
CA GLY A 407 -2.25 17.68 32.26
C GLY A 407 -0.95 18.15 31.58
N THR A 408 -0.97 18.43 30.27
CA THR A 408 0.21 18.90 29.52
C THR A 408 -0.11 20.11 28.64
N GLN A 409 0.82 21.06 28.58
CA GLN A 409 0.74 22.22 27.69
C GLN A 409 1.22 21.90 26.26
N ASN A 410 1.93 20.79 26.08
CA ASN A 410 2.49 20.38 24.80
C ASN A 410 1.46 19.67 23.91
N ALA A 411 0.24 19.45 24.40
CA ALA A 411 -0.87 18.92 23.62
C ALA A 411 -1.28 19.93 22.53
N TYR A 412 -1.48 19.46 21.31
CA TYR A 412 -2.07 20.23 20.22
C TYR A 412 -3.02 19.34 19.42
N PHE A 413 -4.03 19.95 18.82
CA PHE A 413 -4.88 19.24 17.88
C PHE A 413 -4.14 19.14 16.57
N GLU A 414 -4.08 17.95 15.99
CA GLU A 414 -3.58 17.77 14.62
C GLU A 414 -4.49 18.52 13.64
N GLU A 415 -5.81 18.50 13.91
CA GLU A 415 -6.80 19.21 13.11
C GLU A 415 -7.77 20.04 13.93
N LYS A 416 -8.36 21.07 13.31
CA LYS A 416 -9.44 21.83 13.95
C LYS A 416 -10.59 20.86 14.29
N PRO A 417 -11.26 21.01 15.46
CA PRO A 417 -12.40 20.16 15.77
C PRO A 417 -13.50 20.26 14.73
N TYR A 418 -13.91 19.12 14.19
CA TYR A 418 -14.89 18.97 13.13
C TYR A 418 -16.06 18.08 13.55
N THR A 419 -17.14 18.09 12.77
CA THR A 419 -18.35 17.35 13.07
C THR A 419 -18.36 15.96 12.44
N ILE A 420 -18.84 14.96 13.17
CA ILE A 420 -19.11 13.62 12.65
C ILE A 420 -20.25 12.97 13.44
N PHE A 421 -20.94 12.00 12.86
CA PHE A 421 -21.92 11.18 13.58
C PHE A 421 -21.21 10.06 14.33
N LEU A 422 -21.37 9.98 15.65
CA LEU A 422 -20.97 8.83 16.45
C LEU A 422 -22.21 8.27 17.12
N ASP A 423 -22.47 6.97 16.92
CA ASP A 423 -23.64 6.27 17.47
C ASP A 423 -24.97 6.98 17.17
N GLY A 424 -25.09 7.55 15.96
CA GLY A 424 -26.28 8.28 15.49
C GLY A 424 -26.41 9.72 15.99
N GLU A 425 -25.47 10.21 16.80
CA GLU A 425 -25.46 11.59 17.30
C GLU A 425 -24.37 12.42 16.64
N LEU A 426 -24.71 13.64 16.20
CA LEU A 426 -23.72 14.59 15.70
C LEU A 426 -22.84 15.08 16.85
N LYS A 427 -21.57 14.70 16.82
CA LYS A 427 -20.54 15.10 17.78
C LYS A 427 -19.55 16.06 17.15
N LEU A 428 -18.76 16.71 18.00
CA LEU A 428 -17.56 17.42 17.59
C LEU A 428 -16.34 16.60 18.05
N VAL A 429 -15.40 16.33 17.15
CA VAL A 429 -14.24 15.47 17.42
C VAL A 429 -12.95 16.09 16.89
N THR A 430 -11.80 15.63 17.40
CA THR A 430 -10.47 15.93 16.84
C THR A 430 -9.45 14.91 17.30
N MET A 431 -8.35 14.75 16.56
CA MET A 431 -7.19 14.01 17.03
C MET A 431 -6.25 14.93 17.82
N LEU A 432 -5.98 14.55 19.05
CA LEU A 432 -4.97 15.18 19.89
C LEU A 432 -3.64 14.46 19.74
N CYS A 433 -2.59 15.21 19.45
CA CYS A 433 -1.22 14.71 19.54
C CYS A 433 -0.56 15.19 20.83
N THR A 434 0.07 14.24 21.50
CA THR A 434 0.95 14.45 22.65
C THR A 434 2.29 13.78 22.40
N TYR A 435 3.29 14.06 23.24
CA TYR A 435 4.62 13.45 23.10
C TYR A 435 4.97 12.64 24.34
N GLU A 436 5.30 11.36 24.12
CA GLU A 436 5.88 10.48 25.13
C GLU A 436 7.25 10.00 24.67
N LYS A 437 8.30 10.27 25.46
CA LYS A 437 9.68 9.86 25.15
C LYS A 437 10.12 10.18 23.70
N GLU A 438 9.79 11.40 23.23
CA GLU A 438 10.08 11.91 21.88
C GLU A 438 9.29 11.24 20.74
N ARG A 439 8.25 10.45 21.05
CA ARG A 439 7.33 9.88 20.04
C ARG A 439 5.95 10.51 20.14
N PRO A 440 5.28 10.79 19.01
CA PRO A 440 3.91 11.26 19.02
C PRO A 440 2.97 10.13 19.51
N VAL A 441 2.00 10.50 20.33
CA VAL A 441 0.92 9.65 20.80
C VAL A 441 -0.39 10.33 20.42
N TYR A 442 -1.20 9.64 19.64
CA TYR A 442 -2.46 10.13 19.12
C TYR A 442 -3.62 9.65 19.99
N THR A 443 -4.49 10.57 20.37
CA THR A 443 -5.68 10.31 21.19
C THR A 443 -6.88 11.01 20.58
N SER A 444 -7.96 10.28 20.37
CA SER A 444 -9.20 10.85 19.87
C SER A 444 -9.88 11.63 20.99
N VAL A 445 -10.33 12.84 20.69
CA VAL A 445 -11.04 13.70 21.62
C VAL A 445 -12.45 13.88 21.11
N ILE A 446 -13.41 13.46 21.92
CA ILE A 446 -14.84 13.58 21.63
C ILE A 446 -15.40 14.66 22.56
N PHE A 447 -16.01 15.69 21.97
CA PHE A 447 -16.66 16.77 22.70
C PHE A 447 -18.17 16.55 22.74
N ASP A 448 -18.73 16.49 23.95
CA ASP A 448 -20.15 16.73 24.14
C ASP A 448 -20.40 18.24 24.04
N TYR A 449 -20.71 18.70 22.83
CA TYR A 449 -20.81 20.11 22.49
C TYR A 449 -22.28 20.53 22.32
N ASP A 450 -22.70 21.52 23.10
CA ASP A 450 -23.99 22.19 22.93
C ASP A 450 -23.87 23.18 21.77
N PHE A 451 -24.44 22.82 20.61
CA PHE A 451 -24.35 23.61 19.38
C PHE A 451 -25.06 24.98 19.51
N ASP A 452 -26.15 25.05 20.27
CA ASP A 452 -26.93 26.28 20.45
C ASP A 452 -26.22 27.26 21.39
N LYS A 453 -25.71 26.76 22.53
CA LYS A 453 -24.98 27.57 23.52
C LYS A 453 -23.51 27.77 23.16
N ARG A 454 -22.99 26.96 22.23
CA ARG A 454 -21.60 26.95 21.77
C ARG A 454 -20.62 26.69 22.89
N SER A 455 -20.92 25.69 23.71
CA SER A 455 -20.14 25.32 24.90
C SER A 455 -19.87 23.83 24.95
N VAL A 456 -18.70 23.46 25.46
CA VAL A 456 -18.35 22.06 25.77
C VAL A 456 -18.91 21.72 27.14
N ASN A 457 -19.78 20.71 27.20
CA ASN A 457 -20.35 20.17 28.45
C ASN A 457 -19.39 19.16 29.08
N SER A 458 -18.84 18.26 28.26
CA SER A 458 -17.87 17.25 28.68
C SER A 458 -16.89 16.90 27.55
N ILE A 459 -15.78 16.26 27.93
CA ILE A 459 -14.73 15.82 27.02
C ILE A 459 -14.45 14.36 27.35
N GLU A 460 -14.44 13.51 26.33
CA GLU A 460 -14.01 12.13 26.39
C GLU A 460 -12.68 11.97 25.63
N LEU A 461 -11.80 11.12 26.13
CA LEU A 461 -10.54 10.76 25.49
C LEU A 461 -10.60 9.29 25.14
N TYR A 462 -10.32 8.95 23.89
CA TYR A 462 -10.44 7.61 23.36
C TYR A 462 -9.14 7.17 22.69
N ILE A 463 -8.58 6.07 23.20
CA ILE A 463 -7.30 5.48 22.76
C ILE A 463 -7.41 3.98 22.42
N ASP A 464 -8.57 3.37 22.69
CA ASP A 464 -8.79 1.91 22.60
C ASP A 464 -9.11 1.46 21.16
N TRP A 465 -8.45 2.06 20.17
CA TRP A 465 -8.61 1.73 18.75
C TRP A 465 -7.38 1.06 18.15
N VAL A 466 -6.24 1.06 18.84
CA VAL A 466 -5.09 0.23 18.48
C VAL A 466 -5.38 -1.19 18.95
N PRO A 467 -5.62 -2.16 18.05
CA PRO A 467 -5.81 -3.54 18.48
C PRO A 467 -4.55 -3.99 19.22
N GLU A 468 -4.71 -4.76 20.30
CA GLU A 468 -3.57 -5.46 20.87
C GLU A 468 -2.91 -6.28 19.76
N SER A 469 -1.61 -6.14 19.58
CA SER A 469 -0.89 -7.06 18.69
C SER A 469 -1.08 -8.46 19.25
N ILE A 470 -1.54 -9.41 18.43
CA ILE A 470 -1.26 -10.81 18.76
C ILE A 470 0.25 -10.89 18.72
N GLU A 471 0.89 -10.94 19.89
CA GLU A 471 2.28 -11.35 19.95
C GLU A 471 2.33 -12.69 19.20
N ILE A 472 3.00 -12.70 18.05
CA ILE A 472 3.40 -13.95 17.42
C ILE A 472 4.24 -14.62 18.50
N LYS A 473 3.65 -15.62 19.16
CA LYS A 473 4.30 -16.33 20.25
C LYS A 473 5.62 -16.81 19.68
N LYS A 474 6.71 -16.23 20.17
CA LYS A 474 8.04 -16.69 19.77
C LYS A 474 8.15 -18.14 20.21
N LEU A 475 8.55 -18.97 19.26
CA LEU A 475 8.64 -20.40 19.44
C LEU A 475 10.10 -20.78 19.68
N PRO A 476 10.34 -21.84 20.47
CA PRO A 476 11.63 -22.53 20.46
C PRO A 476 12.00 -22.93 19.02
N THR A 477 13.30 -22.97 18.71
CA THR A 477 13.80 -23.18 17.34
C THR A 477 13.16 -24.37 16.62
N GLU A 478 13.02 -25.53 17.26
CA GLU A 478 12.44 -26.73 16.64
C GLU A 478 10.95 -26.54 16.27
N GLU A 479 10.18 -25.86 17.13
CA GLU A 479 8.77 -25.55 16.87
C GLU A 479 8.62 -24.47 15.79
N ALA A 480 9.50 -23.46 15.80
CA ALA A 480 9.56 -22.43 14.79
C ALA A 480 9.90 -23.03 13.41
N ASP A 481 10.88 -23.92 13.33
CA ASP A 481 11.28 -24.59 12.09
C ASP A 481 10.13 -25.43 11.51
N ALA A 482 9.38 -26.13 12.37
CA ALA A 482 8.22 -26.90 11.95
C ALA A 482 7.13 -25.99 11.36
N LEU A 483 6.84 -24.84 11.99
CA LEU A 483 5.88 -23.87 11.49
C LEU A 483 6.34 -23.23 10.17
N VAL A 484 7.57 -22.71 10.15
CA VAL A 484 8.17 -22.06 8.98
C VAL A 484 8.14 -22.99 7.77
N LYS A 485 8.39 -24.30 7.95
CA LYS A 485 8.28 -25.29 6.88
C LYS A 485 6.89 -25.35 6.23
N THR A 486 5.83 -25.10 6.99
CA THR A 486 4.45 -25.09 6.44
C THR A 486 4.11 -23.82 5.66
N LEU A 487 4.94 -22.77 5.77
CA LEU A 487 4.70 -21.46 5.16
C LEU A 487 5.40 -21.30 3.80
N TYR A 488 6.24 -22.24 3.40
CA TYR A 488 6.83 -22.29 2.06
C TYR A 488 5.80 -22.60 0.99
N LYS A 489 5.99 -22.03 -0.19
CA LYS A 489 5.17 -22.31 -1.37
C LYS A 489 5.84 -23.31 -2.29
N ASP A 490 5.01 -24.13 -2.93
CA ASP A 490 5.46 -25.04 -3.98
C ASP A 490 5.89 -24.23 -5.22
N ASN A 491 7.10 -24.49 -5.71
CA ASN A 491 7.67 -23.86 -6.90
C ASN A 491 7.80 -24.82 -8.09
N SER A 492 7.18 -26.00 -8.01
CA SER A 492 7.31 -27.05 -9.03
C SER A 492 7.03 -26.58 -10.46
N GLU A 493 6.14 -25.61 -10.66
CA GLU A 493 5.85 -25.02 -11.96
C GLU A 493 7.03 -24.26 -12.57
N ALA A 494 7.81 -23.53 -11.78
CA ALA A 494 8.96 -22.76 -12.28
C ALA A 494 10.09 -23.66 -12.80
N HIS A 495 10.18 -24.89 -12.26
CA HIS A 495 11.13 -25.92 -12.71
C HIS A 495 10.71 -26.65 -13.99
N ASN A 496 9.46 -26.46 -14.43
CA ASN A 496 8.89 -27.14 -15.60
C ASN A 496 8.27 -26.15 -16.58
N GLN A 497 8.79 -24.92 -16.62
CA GLN A 497 8.28 -23.88 -17.49
C GLN A 497 8.72 -24.13 -18.94
N THR A 498 7.89 -23.67 -19.88
CA THR A 498 8.23 -23.60 -21.31
C THR A 498 8.17 -22.15 -21.73
N VAL A 499 9.25 -21.62 -22.30
CA VAL A 499 9.36 -20.21 -22.67
C VAL A 499 9.28 -20.09 -24.19
N THR A 500 8.13 -19.65 -24.69
CA THR A 500 7.92 -19.37 -26.12
C THR A 500 7.59 -17.90 -26.31
N GLY A 501 8.56 -17.11 -26.77
CA GLY A 501 8.36 -15.69 -27.06
C GLY A 501 7.87 -15.41 -28.48
N THR A 502 7.53 -14.15 -28.72
CA THR A 502 6.92 -13.69 -29.99
C THR A 502 7.96 -13.27 -31.02
N ASN A 503 9.21 -13.07 -30.63
CA ASN A 503 10.30 -12.65 -31.51
C ASN A 503 11.18 -13.84 -31.95
N GLU A 504 10.99 -14.31 -33.19
CA GLU A 504 11.74 -15.45 -33.73
C GLU A 504 13.27 -15.28 -33.65
N ARG A 505 13.79 -14.05 -33.70
CA ARG A 505 15.24 -13.76 -33.62
C ARG A 505 15.84 -14.00 -32.24
N LEU A 506 15.00 -14.15 -31.21
CA LEU A 506 15.40 -14.42 -29.83
C LEU A 506 15.10 -15.87 -29.41
N SER A 507 14.61 -16.73 -30.31
CA SER A 507 14.17 -18.10 -29.98
C SER A 507 15.17 -18.93 -29.16
N ASP A 508 16.45 -18.90 -29.52
CA ASP A 508 17.49 -19.60 -28.77
C ASP A 508 17.80 -18.94 -27.42
N LEU A 509 17.57 -17.62 -27.28
CA LEU A 509 17.71 -16.92 -26.01
C LEU A 509 16.53 -17.18 -25.08
N TYR A 510 15.30 -17.31 -25.60
CA TYR A 510 14.16 -17.80 -24.82
C TYR A 510 14.42 -19.21 -24.29
N LYS A 511 14.98 -20.10 -25.13
CA LYS A 511 15.36 -21.44 -24.69
C LYS A 511 16.46 -21.41 -23.62
N LYS A 512 17.47 -20.54 -23.77
CA LYS A 512 18.49 -20.36 -22.73
C LYS A 512 17.87 -19.87 -21.41
N ALA A 513 16.94 -18.94 -21.49
CA ALA A 513 16.21 -18.43 -20.32
C ALA A 513 15.34 -19.51 -19.66
N GLU A 514 14.69 -20.37 -20.46
CA GLU A 514 13.97 -21.56 -19.98
C GLU A 514 14.91 -22.52 -19.24
N GLU A 515 16.07 -22.84 -19.82
CA GLU A 515 17.04 -23.74 -19.21
C GLU A 515 17.56 -23.19 -17.88
N LEU A 516 17.88 -21.89 -17.82
CA LEU A 516 18.27 -21.22 -16.58
C LEU A 516 17.12 -21.18 -15.56
N GLY A 517 15.92 -20.82 -16.00
CA GLY A 517 14.74 -20.72 -15.16
C GLY A 517 14.37 -22.05 -14.53
N ASN A 518 14.35 -23.12 -15.33
CA ASN A 518 14.07 -24.48 -14.86
C ASN A 518 15.14 -24.99 -13.89
N LYS A 519 16.41 -24.61 -14.10
CA LYS A 519 17.50 -25.02 -13.22
C LYS A 519 17.41 -24.41 -11.81
N TYR A 520 17.07 -23.12 -11.72
CA TYR A 520 17.06 -22.40 -10.43
C TYR A 520 15.65 -22.14 -9.86
N GLY A 521 14.59 -22.60 -10.52
CA GLY A 521 13.21 -22.37 -10.06
C GLY A 521 12.78 -20.90 -10.21
N ILE A 522 13.21 -20.22 -11.26
CA ILE A 522 12.89 -18.80 -11.47
C ILE A 522 12.29 -18.57 -12.86
N TYR A 523 11.50 -17.52 -13.01
CA TYR A 523 11.05 -17.06 -14.32
C TYR A 523 12.02 -16.00 -14.84
N ILE A 524 12.30 -16.02 -16.15
CA ILE A 524 13.05 -14.94 -16.80
C ILE A 524 12.15 -14.33 -17.87
N TRP A 525 11.61 -13.15 -17.57
CA TRP A 525 10.67 -12.45 -18.43
C TRP A 525 11.40 -11.48 -19.34
N PHE A 526 11.13 -11.61 -20.63
CA PHE A 526 11.52 -10.65 -21.65
C PHE A 526 10.38 -9.64 -21.79
N ALA A 527 10.66 -8.44 -22.29
CA ALA A 527 9.64 -7.41 -22.45
C ALA A 527 8.38 -7.84 -23.24
N ASP A 528 8.48 -8.82 -24.14
CA ASP A 528 7.33 -9.38 -24.87
C ASP A 528 6.60 -10.52 -24.14
N LEU A 529 7.18 -11.03 -23.07
CA LEU A 529 6.65 -12.08 -22.19
C LEU A 529 6.26 -11.54 -20.81
N THR A 530 6.63 -10.30 -20.50
CA THR A 530 6.35 -9.65 -19.24
C THR A 530 4.84 -9.41 -19.11
N PRO A 531 4.21 -9.88 -18.02
CA PRO A 531 2.80 -9.63 -17.76
C PRO A 531 2.45 -8.14 -17.70
N GLU A 532 1.23 -7.80 -18.07
CA GLU A 532 0.71 -6.43 -17.97
C GLU A 532 0.78 -5.94 -16.52
N GLY A 533 1.18 -4.67 -16.33
CA GLY A 533 1.36 -4.05 -15.01
C GLY A 533 2.72 -4.30 -14.34
N VAL A 534 3.60 -5.15 -14.92
CA VAL A 534 4.97 -5.35 -14.40
C VAL A 534 5.94 -4.30 -14.95
N LEU A 535 5.75 -3.84 -16.19
CA LEU A 535 6.50 -2.72 -16.79
C LEU A 535 5.52 -1.59 -17.14
N PHE A 536 5.81 -0.36 -16.71
CA PHE A 536 4.92 0.80 -16.86
C PHE A 536 4.92 1.45 -18.25
N SER A 537 5.84 1.07 -19.14
CA SER A 537 5.93 1.61 -20.49
C SER A 537 6.01 0.49 -21.53
N LYS A 538 5.25 0.61 -22.61
CA LYS A 538 5.33 -0.29 -23.77
C LYS A 538 6.60 -0.08 -24.60
N ASP A 539 7.38 0.97 -24.32
CA ASP A 539 8.60 1.33 -25.06
C ASP A 539 9.90 0.82 -24.42
N THR A 540 9.84 0.23 -23.22
CA THR A 540 11.01 -0.31 -22.49
C THR A 540 11.41 -1.72 -22.94
N LYS A 541 11.46 -1.93 -24.26
CA LYS A 541 11.60 -3.26 -24.85
C LYS A 541 13.06 -3.64 -25.15
N ALA A 542 13.52 -4.71 -24.51
CA ALA A 542 14.84 -5.31 -24.76
C ALA A 542 14.81 -6.32 -25.92
N TYR A 543 15.04 -5.86 -27.15
CA TYR A 543 15.09 -6.75 -28.33
C TYR A 543 16.48 -6.88 -28.97
N GLU A 544 17.47 -6.16 -28.46
CA GLU A 544 18.81 -6.21 -29.01
C GLU A 544 19.50 -7.51 -28.62
N ARG A 545 19.50 -8.47 -29.55
CA ARG A 545 20.02 -9.83 -29.35
C ARG A 545 21.39 -9.88 -28.66
N GLY A 546 22.31 -9.00 -29.06
CA GLY A 546 23.66 -8.96 -28.48
C GLY A 546 23.66 -8.60 -27.00
N LEU A 547 22.90 -7.55 -26.63
CA LEU A 547 22.73 -7.14 -25.23
C LEU A 547 22.03 -8.22 -24.42
N VAL A 548 20.88 -8.72 -24.89
CA VAL A 548 20.12 -9.77 -24.20
C VAL A 548 20.96 -11.04 -23.97
N SER A 549 21.74 -11.46 -24.97
CA SER A 549 22.65 -12.61 -24.82
C SER A 549 23.73 -12.39 -23.76
N MET A 550 24.27 -11.17 -23.66
CA MET A 550 25.25 -10.81 -22.65
C MET A 550 24.60 -10.73 -21.26
N THR A 551 23.41 -10.13 -21.16
CA THR A 551 22.61 -10.07 -19.93
C THR A 551 22.31 -11.47 -19.39
N LEU A 552 21.85 -12.41 -20.23
CA LEU A 552 21.60 -13.78 -19.80
C LEU A 552 22.86 -14.51 -19.33
N LYS A 553 24.03 -14.22 -19.91
CA LYS A 553 25.31 -14.77 -19.45
C LYS A 553 25.67 -14.22 -18.06
N ASN A 554 25.48 -12.93 -17.84
CA ASN A 554 25.74 -12.29 -16.55
C ASN A 554 24.77 -12.79 -15.47
N ILE A 555 23.48 -12.98 -15.81
CA ILE A 555 22.50 -13.63 -14.93
C ILE A 555 22.97 -15.03 -14.57
N GLU A 556 23.36 -15.85 -15.55
CA GLU A 556 23.89 -17.19 -15.33
C GLU A 556 25.11 -17.20 -14.39
N ASN A 557 26.05 -16.25 -14.56
CA ASN A 557 27.20 -16.12 -13.66
C ASN A 557 26.76 -15.86 -12.22
N VAL A 558 25.85 -14.91 -11.99
CA VAL A 558 25.34 -14.57 -10.65
C VAL A 558 24.59 -15.74 -10.04
N LEU A 559 23.66 -16.35 -10.77
CA LEU A 559 22.86 -17.48 -10.28
C LEU A 559 23.75 -18.68 -9.90
N SER A 560 24.87 -18.89 -10.61
CA SER A 560 25.83 -19.97 -10.32
C SER A 560 26.53 -19.85 -8.96
N LEU A 561 26.45 -18.69 -8.31
CA LEU A 561 26.97 -18.49 -6.95
C LEU A 561 26.07 -19.12 -5.89
N TYR A 562 24.82 -19.42 -6.25
CA TYR A 562 23.80 -19.94 -5.34
C TYR A 562 23.54 -21.44 -5.58
N PRO A 563 23.21 -22.20 -4.52
CA PRO A 563 22.63 -23.54 -4.66
C PRO A 563 21.34 -23.51 -5.50
N GLU A 564 21.03 -24.60 -6.20
CA GLU A 564 19.90 -24.66 -7.13
C GLU A 564 18.54 -24.47 -6.44
N ASP A 565 18.40 -24.95 -5.19
CA ASP A 565 17.19 -24.83 -4.37
C ASP A 565 17.12 -23.51 -3.56
N TYR A 566 18.08 -22.60 -3.73
CA TYR A 566 18.14 -21.35 -2.95
C TYR A 566 16.90 -20.46 -3.19
N PHE A 567 16.46 -20.34 -4.45
CA PHE A 567 15.36 -19.45 -4.82
C PHE A 567 13.99 -20.01 -4.43
N ASP A 568 13.83 -21.34 -4.38
CA ASP A 568 12.64 -21.99 -3.82
C ASP A 568 12.42 -21.57 -2.36
N GLN A 569 13.52 -21.44 -1.62
CA GLN A 569 13.51 -21.03 -0.23
C GLN A 569 13.31 -19.52 -0.03
N LEU A 570 13.24 -18.73 -1.11
CA LEU A 570 12.77 -17.34 -1.03
C LEU A 570 11.24 -17.24 -1.08
N LEU A 571 10.54 -18.33 -1.45
CA LEU A 571 9.09 -18.39 -1.56
C LEU A 571 8.42 -18.66 -0.22
N PHE A 572 8.53 -17.67 0.66
CA PHE A 572 8.01 -17.71 2.02
C PHE A 572 6.75 -16.84 2.14
N GLU A 573 5.75 -17.33 2.88
CA GLU A 573 4.47 -16.67 3.16
C GLU A 573 3.69 -16.22 1.91
N ASN A 574 3.92 -14.99 1.44
CA ASN A 574 3.14 -14.34 0.40
C ASN A 574 3.76 -14.46 -0.99
N TYR A 575 5.04 -14.85 -1.10
CA TYR A 575 5.72 -15.05 -2.39
C TYR A 575 5.49 -16.45 -2.93
N SER A 576 5.04 -16.53 -4.19
CA SER A 576 4.68 -17.77 -4.87
C SER A 576 5.61 -18.12 -6.02
N ALA A 577 6.43 -17.16 -6.48
CA ALA A 577 7.41 -17.34 -7.53
C ALA A 577 8.46 -16.23 -7.48
N VAL A 578 9.62 -16.47 -8.12
CA VAL A 578 10.65 -15.45 -8.35
C VAL A 578 10.75 -15.19 -9.85
N ALA A 579 10.83 -13.93 -10.26
CA ALA A 579 11.03 -13.54 -11.65
C ALA A 579 12.20 -12.56 -11.80
N ILE A 580 12.98 -12.72 -12.88
CA ILE A 580 13.93 -11.74 -13.37
C ILE A 580 13.33 -11.09 -14.62
N CYS A 581 13.04 -9.80 -14.57
CA CYS A 581 12.46 -9.05 -15.68
C CYS A 581 13.54 -8.30 -16.45
N LEU A 582 13.74 -8.66 -17.71
CA LEU A 582 14.66 -7.99 -18.63
C LEU A 582 13.97 -6.80 -19.29
N TYR A 583 14.58 -5.62 -19.18
CA TYR A 583 14.05 -4.41 -19.83
C TYR A 583 15.17 -3.57 -20.45
N LYS A 584 14.81 -2.57 -21.25
CA LYS A 584 15.74 -1.58 -21.79
C LYS A 584 15.17 -0.19 -21.54
N GLY A 585 15.88 0.66 -20.80
CA GLY A 585 15.42 2.03 -20.52
C GLY A 585 15.91 2.56 -19.19
N ARG A 586 15.64 3.83 -18.88
CA ARG A 586 15.96 4.35 -17.55
C ARG A 586 15.15 3.57 -16.51
N PHE A 587 15.82 3.08 -15.48
CA PHE A 587 15.15 2.60 -14.27
C PHE A 587 14.24 3.74 -13.77
N GLU A 588 12.94 3.48 -13.76
CA GLU A 588 11.98 4.35 -13.10
C GLU A 588 11.96 3.92 -11.63
N GLU A 589 12.09 4.85 -10.69
CA GLU A 589 12.02 4.62 -9.22
C GLU A 589 10.70 3.95 -8.75
N ARG A 590 9.85 3.53 -9.69
CA ARG A 590 8.50 3.02 -9.49
C ARG A 590 8.36 1.52 -9.76
N PHE A 591 9.41 0.82 -10.19
CA PHE A 591 9.29 -0.63 -10.40
C PHE A 591 9.00 -1.37 -9.09
N PRO A 592 7.89 -2.12 -9.00
CA PRO A 592 7.51 -2.74 -7.74
C PRO A 592 8.38 -3.97 -7.47
N GLU A 593 8.91 -4.10 -6.24
CA GLU A 593 9.74 -5.26 -5.81
C GLU A 593 8.99 -6.61 -5.87
N SER A 594 7.66 -6.56 -6.04
CA SER A 594 6.82 -7.72 -6.31
C SER A 594 5.65 -7.37 -7.22
N ALA A 595 5.14 -8.33 -8.00
CA ALA A 595 3.88 -8.15 -8.72
C ALA A 595 2.99 -9.38 -8.60
N PHE A 596 1.67 -9.14 -8.57
CA PHE A 596 0.69 -10.21 -8.58
C PHE A 596 0.20 -10.45 -10.00
N VAL A 597 0.46 -11.66 -10.50
CA VAL A 597 0.11 -12.06 -11.85
C VAL A 597 -0.61 -13.39 -11.78
N ASN A 598 -1.81 -13.47 -12.38
CA ASN A 598 -2.58 -14.70 -12.51
C ASN A 598 -2.74 -15.50 -11.21
N GLY A 599 -3.02 -14.83 -10.09
CA GLY A 599 -3.23 -15.51 -8.81
C GLY A 599 -1.95 -15.75 -7.98
N LYS A 600 -0.77 -15.40 -8.50
CA LYS A 600 0.53 -15.65 -7.85
C LYS A 600 1.26 -14.34 -7.56
N ASN A 601 1.91 -14.24 -6.40
CA ASN A 601 2.81 -13.12 -6.13
C ASN A 601 4.22 -13.48 -6.57
N TYR A 602 4.79 -12.66 -7.43
CA TYR A 602 6.15 -12.79 -7.91
C TYR A 602 7.03 -11.82 -7.13
N LEU A 603 8.12 -12.32 -6.56
CA LEU A 603 9.26 -11.49 -6.19
C LEU A 603 10.01 -11.14 -7.48
N ILE A 604 10.22 -9.85 -7.79
CA ILE A 604 10.75 -9.43 -9.09
C ILE A 604 12.11 -8.74 -8.94
N PHE A 605 13.07 -9.21 -9.73
CA PHE A 605 14.36 -8.55 -9.93
C PHE A 605 14.40 -7.91 -11.32
N TYR A 606 14.60 -6.60 -11.39
CA TYR A 606 14.64 -5.89 -12.67
C TYR A 606 16.07 -5.80 -13.15
N VAL A 607 16.30 -6.16 -14.42
CA VAL A 607 17.61 -6.17 -15.03
C VAL A 607 17.57 -5.36 -16.33
N ASP A 608 18.24 -4.21 -16.32
CA ASP A 608 18.43 -3.41 -17.53
C ASP A 608 19.47 -4.08 -18.44
N THR A 609 19.09 -4.29 -19.69
CA THR A 609 19.94 -4.87 -20.73
C THR A 609 20.98 -3.89 -21.28
N ASP A 610 20.82 -2.59 -21.02
CA ASP A 610 21.70 -1.51 -21.52
C ASP A 610 22.45 -0.77 -20.39
N ILE A 611 22.45 -1.31 -19.16
CA ILE A 611 23.09 -0.64 -18.02
C ILE A 611 24.59 -0.44 -18.29
N VAL A 612 24.96 0.83 -18.44
CA VAL A 612 26.35 1.32 -18.45
C VAL A 612 26.77 1.87 -17.08
N SER A 613 25.82 2.07 -16.16
CA SER A 613 26.05 2.55 -14.80
C SER A 613 24.91 2.12 -13.88
N VAL A 614 25.22 1.72 -12.65
CA VAL A 614 24.23 1.27 -11.67
C VAL A 614 23.54 2.45 -10.97
N GLN A 615 22.23 2.35 -10.72
CA GLN A 615 21.57 3.11 -9.66
C GLN A 615 21.83 2.39 -8.33
N GLY A 616 22.83 2.85 -7.58
CA GLY A 616 23.34 2.12 -6.42
C GLY A 616 22.82 2.63 -5.08
N TYR A 617 22.81 1.74 -4.09
CA TYR A 617 22.81 2.07 -2.67
C TYR A 617 24.08 2.84 -2.30
N ASN A 618 24.02 3.70 -1.29
CA ASN A 618 25.19 4.45 -0.82
C ASN A 618 26.34 3.51 -0.45
N GLY A 619 27.49 3.70 -1.10
CA GLY A 619 28.69 2.87 -0.91
C GLY A 619 28.90 1.76 -1.93
N GLY A 620 27.88 1.38 -2.71
CA GLY A 620 28.02 0.29 -3.71
C GLY A 620 29.08 0.60 -4.77
N SER A 621 29.22 1.87 -5.18
CA SER A 621 30.29 2.30 -6.09
C SER A 621 31.70 2.14 -5.48
N THR A 622 31.84 2.20 -4.16
CA THR A 622 33.10 1.95 -3.47
C THR A 622 33.46 0.47 -3.51
N ILE A 623 32.50 -0.42 -3.24
CA ILE A 623 32.70 -1.87 -3.34
C ILE A 623 33.02 -2.29 -4.78
N ARG A 624 32.22 -1.85 -5.75
CA ARG A 624 32.39 -2.24 -7.17
C ARG A 624 33.72 -1.80 -7.76
N ARG A 625 34.29 -0.66 -7.32
CA ARG A 625 35.65 -0.24 -7.73
C ARG A 625 36.73 -1.21 -7.29
N MET A 626 36.50 -2.01 -6.24
CA MET A 626 37.41 -3.06 -5.81
C MET A 626 37.36 -4.29 -6.75
N PHE A 627 36.27 -4.45 -7.52
CA PHE A 627 36.02 -5.59 -8.40
C PHE A 627 35.74 -5.12 -9.84
N PRO A 628 36.73 -4.56 -10.56
CA PRO A 628 36.52 -3.98 -11.89
C PRO A 628 36.13 -5.00 -12.97
N ASP A 629 36.30 -6.29 -12.71
CA ASP A 629 35.92 -7.37 -13.62
C ASP A 629 34.43 -7.76 -13.51
N ALA A 630 33.75 -7.34 -12.45
CA ALA A 630 32.32 -7.54 -12.30
C ALA A 630 31.56 -6.43 -13.03
N THR A 631 30.53 -6.81 -13.77
CA THR A 631 29.71 -5.83 -14.46
C THR A 631 28.79 -5.09 -13.48
N PRO A 632 28.43 -3.83 -13.79
CA PRO A 632 27.41 -3.07 -13.07
C PRO A 632 26.14 -3.87 -12.76
N MET A 633 25.64 -4.60 -13.76
CA MET A 633 24.43 -5.42 -13.64
C MET A 633 24.60 -6.60 -12.69
N GLU A 634 25.72 -7.32 -12.74
CA GLU A 634 25.95 -8.47 -11.85
C GLU A 634 25.93 -8.03 -10.37
N ALA A 635 26.54 -6.88 -10.08
CA ALA A 635 26.56 -6.31 -8.73
C ALA A 635 25.17 -5.89 -8.22
N GLU A 636 24.35 -5.31 -9.11
CA GLU A 636 22.97 -4.91 -8.80
C GLU A 636 22.07 -6.12 -8.52
N LEU A 637 22.10 -7.13 -9.38
CA LEU A 637 21.34 -8.35 -9.21
C LEU A 637 21.71 -9.09 -7.91
N ILE A 638 23.00 -9.15 -7.56
CA ILE A 638 23.48 -9.69 -6.28
C ILE A 638 22.79 -8.99 -5.10
N CYS A 639 22.72 -7.68 -5.14
CA CYS A 639 22.19 -6.89 -4.04
C CYS A 639 20.65 -6.96 -3.96
N ASP A 640 19.96 -7.07 -5.09
CA ASP A 640 18.50 -7.30 -5.08
C ASP A 640 18.15 -8.69 -4.54
N ILE A 641 18.92 -9.73 -4.89
CA ILE A 641 18.80 -11.05 -4.27
C ILE A 641 19.05 -10.97 -2.76
N TRP A 642 20.01 -10.14 -2.30
CA TRP A 642 20.20 -9.92 -0.87
C TRP A 642 18.99 -9.27 -0.19
N LYS A 643 18.40 -8.23 -0.78
CA LYS A 643 17.21 -7.58 -0.20
C LYS A 643 16.09 -8.60 0.02
N ALA A 644 15.85 -9.46 -0.96
CA ALA A 644 14.90 -10.56 -0.84
C ALA A 644 15.27 -11.55 0.26
N THR A 645 16.54 -11.98 0.29
CA THR A 645 17.10 -12.88 1.31
C THR A 645 16.91 -12.31 2.71
N GLU A 646 17.30 -11.07 2.92
CA GLU A 646 17.17 -10.36 4.20
C GLU A 646 15.70 -10.19 4.59
N GLY A 647 14.82 -9.95 3.62
CA GLY A 647 13.37 -9.91 3.82
C GLY A 647 12.85 -11.22 4.39
N VAL A 648 13.19 -12.36 3.77
CA VAL A 648 12.80 -13.70 4.22
C VAL A 648 13.37 -14.01 5.61
N ILE A 649 14.65 -13.73 5.86
CA ILE A 649 15.26 -13.88 7.19
C ILE A 649 14.50 -13.05 8.23
N SER A 650 14.15 -11.81 7.89
CA SER A 650 13.42 -10.91 8.80
C SER A 650 12.01 -11.40 9.10
N LEU A 651 11.31 -11.96 8.10
CA LEU A 651 9.99 -12.57 8.27
C LEU A 651 10.08 -13.79 9.19
N ARG A 652 11.03 -14.68 8.94
CA ARG A 652 11.25 -15.89 9.72
C ARG A 652 11.57 -15.58 11.18
N ASN A 653 12.47 -14.63 11.41
CA ASN A 653 12.86 -14.16 12.74
C ASN A 653 11.70 -13.68 13.64
N ARG A 654 10.50 -13.42 13.08
CA ARG A 654 9.28 -13.15 13.86
C ARG A 654 8.83 -14.36 14.69
N TYR A 655 9.10 -15.57 14.22
CA TYR A 655 8.69 -16.82 14.85
C TYR A 655 9.71 -17.36 15.86
N TYR A 656 10.98 -16.94 15.80
CA TYR A 656 12.05 -17.50 16.64
C TYR A 656 12.25 -16.68 17.93
N GLU A 657 12.41 -17.38 19.06
CA GLU A 657 12.87 -16.77 20.32
C GLU A 657 14.25 -16.12 20.20
N LYS A 658 15.14 -16.73 19.43
CA LYS A 658 16.53 -16.30 19.22
C LYS A 658 16.82 -16.13 17.73
N PRO A 659 16.53 -14.95 17.16
CA PRO A 659 16.76 -14.69 15.75
C PRO A 659 18.25 -14.67 15.40
N SER A 660 18.62 -15.23 14.24
CA SER A 660 20.01 -15.32 13.78
C SER A 660 20.59 -13.94 13.40
N LEU A 661 19.77 -13.06 12.81
CA LEU A 661 20.19 -11.78 12.25
C LEU A 661 19.18 -10.67 12.56
N THR A 662 19.60 -9.67 13.33
CA THR A 662 18.81 -8.50 13.71
C THR A 662 19.68 -7.24 13.69
N ASN A 663 19.06 -6.06 13.63
CA ASN A 663 19.82 -4.81 13.78
C ASN A 663 20.60 -4.75 15.10
N SER A 664 20.04 -5.27 16.19
CA SER A 664 20.69 -5.27 17.50
C SER A 664 21.90 -6.21 17.55
N ASN A 665 21.74 -7.46 17.11
CA ASN A 665 22.84 -8.43 17.14
C ASN A 665 23.95 -8.06 16.14
N TRP A 666 23.61 -7.48 14.99
CA TRP A 666 24.57 -7.00 13.99
C TRP A 666 25.37 -5.81 14.53
N THR A 667 24.70 -4.83 15.13
CA THR A 667 25.36 -3.69 15.79
C THR A 667 26.32 -4.15 16.89
N ALA A 668 25.95 -5.21 17.63
CA ALA A 668 26.79 -5.76 18.70
C ALA A 668 28.09 -6.42 18.19
N LYS A 669 28.21 -6.69 16.89
CA LYS A 669 29.48 -7.17 16.27
C LYS A 669 30.49 -6.05 16.08
N ASN A 670 30.06 -4.80 16.14
CA ASN A 670 30.97 -3.66 16.15
C ASN A 670 31.59 -3.47 17.55
N TYR A 671 32.56 -2.55 17.66
CA TYR A 671 33.19 -2.30 18.96
C TYR A 671 32.20 -1.78 20.00
N LYS A 672 32.43 -2.14 21.27
CA LYS A 672 31.53 -1.77 22.39
C LYS A 672 31.24 -0.27 22.42
N GLY A 673 29.95 0.08 22.46
CA GLY A 673 29.47 1.45 22.51
C GLY A 673 29.32 2.13 21.13
N PHE A 674 29.56 1.40 20.04
CA PHE A 674 29.28 1.88 18.68
C PHE A 674 27.79 2.18 18.47
N LYS A 675 27.51 3.18 17.64
CA LYS A 675 26.18 3.52 17.12
C LYS A 675 26.34 3.94 15.67
N TYR A 676 25.36 3.64 14.83
CA TYR A 676 25.33 4.11 13.45
C TYR A 676 25.03 5.62 13.36
N LEU A 677 25.31 6.22 12.20
CA LEU A 677 25.20 7.67 11.98
C LEU A 677 23.76 8.15 11.74
N ASP A 678 22.85 7.25 11.33
CA ASP A 678 21.44 7.52 10.95
C ASP A 678 21.28 8.63 9.89
N SER A 679 22.34 8.96 9.12
CA SER A 679 22.35 10.02 8.11
C SER A 679 23.42 9.78 7.04
N GLU A 680 23.08 10.13 5.79
CA GLU A 680 23.93 9.98 4.60
C GLU A 680 24.73 11.25 4.25
N ASP A 681 24.70 12.26 5.12
CA ASP A 681 25.41 13.53 4.94
C ASP A 681 26.93 13.30 4.83
N GLY A 682 27.49 13.51 3.63
CA GLY A 682 28.88 13.20 3.30
C GLY A 682 29.91 13.86 4.23
N ASP A 683 29.69 15.10 4.64
CA ASP A 683 30.60 15.82 5.56
C ASP A 683 30.56 15.21 6.96
N LYS A 684 29.37 14.81 7.42
CA LYS A 684 29.20 14.11 8.70
C LYS A 684 29.81 12.71 8.63
N LEU A 685 29.58 11.98 7.54
CA LEU A 685 30.08 10.63 7.32
C LEU A 685 31.60 10.60 7.33
N GLU A 686 32.27 11.48 6.59
CA GLU A 686 33.72 11.54 6.55
C GLU A 686 34.32 11.88 7.92
N LYS A 687 33.70 12.83 8.64
CA LYS A 687 34.10 13.20 10.00
C LYS A 687 33.87 12.06 11.00
N TYR A 688 32.81 11.29 10.81
CA TYR A 688 32.48 10.14 11.63
C TYR A 688 33.45 8.98 11.37
N ALA A 689 33.74 8.68 10.11
CA ALA A 689 34.73 7.69 9.69
C ALA A 689 36.11 7.97 10.29
N LYS A 690 36.57 9.23 10.26
CA LYS A 690 37.84 9.65 10.90
C LYS A 690 37.93 9.38 12.40
N LYS A 691 36.79 9.24 13.09
CA LYS A 691 36.69 8.99 14.54
C LYS A 691 36.28 7.57 14.87
N THR A 692 36.00 6.75 13.85
CA THR A 692 35.46 5.40 13.99
C THR A 692 36.54 4.37 13.70
N LYS A 693 36.44 3.21 14.33
CA LYS A 693 37.33 2.09 14.05
C LYS A 693 36.93 1.42 12.73
N MET A 694 37.44 1.94 11.62
CA MET A 694 37.14 1.45 10.26
C MET A 694 37.47 -0.03 10.04
N GLN A 695 38.29 -0.65 10.90
CA GLN A 695 38.54 -2.08 10.88
C GLN A 695 37.28 -2.95 11.07
N TYR A 696 36.09 -2.41 11.37
CA TYR A 696 34.85 -3.20 11.47
C TYR A 696 33.96 -3.10 10.22
N PHE A 697 34.36 -2.32 9.22
CA PHE A 697 33.51 -1.94 8.10
C PHE A 697 34.23 -2.12 6.77
N ILE A 698 33.51 -2.58 5.74
CA ILE A 698 34.07 -2.76 4.40
C ILE A 698 34.36 -1.42 3.72
N CYS A 699 33.54 -0.39 3.99
CA CYS A 699 33.77 0.99 3.53
C CYS A 699 33.12 2.01 4.49
N ASN A 700 33.28 3.31 4.22
CA ASN A 700 32.77 4.39 5.08
C ASN A 700 31.23 4.39 5.15
N GLU A 701 30.57 4.11 4.03
CA GLU A 701 29.12 4.14 3.90
C GLU A 701 28.43 3.04 4.74
N ALA A 702 29.15 1.97 5.08
CA ALA A 702 28.70 0.97 6.04
C ALA A 702 28.52 1.53 7.48
N LEU A 703 28.86 2.80 7.75
CA LEU A 703 28.60 3.49 9.02
C LEU A 703 27.20 4.13 9.11
N ILE A 704 26.44 4.15 8.01
CA ILE A 704 25.14 4.84 7.94
C ILE A 704 24.11 4.15 8.82
N ASP A 705 23.88 2.85 8.60
CA ASP A 705 22.92 2.02 9.33
C ASP A 705 23.26 0.51 9.20
N PRO A 706 22.67 -0.37 10.05
CA PRO A 706 22.95 -1.81 10.01
C PRO A 706 22.59 -2.51 8.70
N LYS A 707 21.55 -2.06 7.99
CA LYS A 707 21.09 -2.63 6.72
C LYS A 707 22.10 -2.32 5.61
N THR A 708 22.53 -1.06 5.53
CA THR A 708 23.57 -0.60 4.60
C THR A 708 24.89 -1.36 4.83
N ASP A 709 25.26 -1.55 6.09
CA ASP A 709 26.46 -2.34 6.46
C ASP A 709 26.37 -3.80 5.98
N ARG A 710 25.22 -4.45 6.16
CA ARG A 710 25.01 -5.84 5.72
C ARG A 710 25.01 -5.99 4.20
N ILE A 711 24.30 -5.13 3.46
CA ILE A 711 24.24 -5.24 2.00
C ILE A 711 25.61 -5.02 1.36
N LEU A 712 26.41 -4.07 1.88
CA LEU A 712 27.78 -3.84 1.38
C LEU A 712 28.72 -5.00 1.74
N THR A 713 28.54 -5.60 2.92
CA THR A 713 29.27 -6.81 3.32
C THR A 713 28.90 -8.00 2.43
N TYR A 714 27.61 -8.16 2.10
CA TYR A 714 27.11 -9.18 1.20
C TYR A 714 27.63 -8.99 -0.22
N GLU A 715 27.51 -7.77 -0.77
CA GLU A 715 27.98 -7.43 -2.11
C GLU A 715 29.47 -7.75 -2.25
N TYR A 716 30.30 -7.35 -1.28
CA TYR A 716 31.73 -7.69 -1.27
C TYR A 716 31.95 -9.21 -1.32
N MET A 717 31.27 -9.97 -0.45
CA MET A 717 31.40 -11.43 -0.38
C MET A 717 31.05 -12.11 -1.71
N MET A 718 29.97 -11.67 -2.36
CA MET A 718 29.50 -12.26 -3.59
C MET A 718 30.34 -11.85 -4.80
N LEU A 719 30.83 -10.61 -4.86
CA LEU A 719 31.72 -10.16 -5.92
C LEU A 719 33.11 -10.81 -5.83
N LEU A 720 33.60 -11.07 -4.62
CA LEU A 720 34.78 -11.90 -4.40
C LEU A 720 34.58 -13.30 -4.97
N ALA A 721 33.42 -13.92 -4.72
CA ALA A 721 33.10 -15.24 -5.23
C ALA A 721 32.96 -15.28 -6.76
N LEU A 722 32.34 -14.25 -7.33
CA LEU A 722 32.13 -14.09 -8.77
C LEU A 722 33.45 -13.93 -9.53
N THR A 723 34.35 -13.10 -9.00
CA THR A 723 35.61 -12.74 -9.69
C THR A 723 36.78 -13.64 -9.32
N GLY A 724 36.72 -14.29 -8.15
CA GLY A 724 37.82 -15.08 -7.60
C GLY A 724 39.07 -14.26 -7.23
N LYS A 725 38.97 -12.92 -7.17
CA LYS A 725 40.09 -12.02 -6.92
C LYS A 725 39.89 -11.29 -5.60
N ASP A 726 40.77 -11.55 -4.63
CA ASP A 726 40.79 -10.79 -3.39
C ASP A 726 41.41 -9.39 -3.64
N PRO A 727 40.65 -8.29 -3.46
CA PRO A 727 41.21 -6.95 -3.53
C PRO A 727 42.16 -6.63 -2.35
N GLY A 728 42.20 -7.48 -1.32
CA GLY A 728 43.04 -7.39 -0.15
C GLY A 728 42.60 -6.31 0.84
N GLY A 729 43.24 -6.29 2.02
CA GLY A 729 43.10 -5.18 2.97
C GLY A 729 41.93 -5.27 3.94
N LEU A 730 41.24 -6.41 4.03
CA LEU A 730 40.26 -6.63 5.09
C LEU A 730 40.93 -6.93 6.43
N SER A 731 40.38 -6.35 7.49
CA SER A 731 40.73 -6.67 8.86
C SER A 731 40.12 -8.01 9.30
N LYS A 732 40.62 -8.55 10.42
CA LYS A 732 40.03 -9.73 11.06
C LYS A 732 38.59 -9.51 11.50
N GLU A 733 38.25 -8.29 11.94
CA GLU A 733 36.89 -7.96 12.38
C GLU A 733 35.90 -7.84 11.21
N CYS A 734 36.33 -7.34 10.04
CA CYS A 734 35.52 -7.40 8.82
C CYS A 734 35.27 -8.84 8.38
N LEU A 735 36.32 -9.68 8.37
CA LEU A 735 36.20 -11.09 8.03
C LEU A 735 35.28 -11.84 9.01
N ALA A 736 35.31 -11.51 10.30
CA ALA A 736 34.39 -12.06 11.27
C ALA A 736 32.92 -11.71 10.93
N LYS A 737 32.63 -10.46 10.53
CA LYS A 737 31.28 -10.05 10.10
C LYS A 737 30.81 -10.75 8.83
N ILE A 738 31.71 -10.98 7.87
CA ILE A 738 31.40 -11.82 6.70
C ILE A 738 31.01 -13.23 7.16
N GLY A 739 31.78 -13.85 8.06
CA GLY A 739 31.46 -15.17 8.61
C GLY A 739 30.13 -15.22 9.36
N GLU A 740 29.76 -14.16 10.08
CA GLU A 740 28.43 -14.07 10.72
C GLU A 740 27.30 -14.03 9.70
N LEU A 741 27.49 -13.32 8.58
CA LEU A 741 26.50 -13.28 7.50
C LEU A 741 26.33 -14.64 6.84
N GLN A 742 27.43 -15.35 6.58
CA GLN A 742 27.43 -16.72 6.07
C GLN A 742 26.69 -17.68 7.01
N ASN A 743 26.97 -17.58 8.31
CA ASN A 743 26.32 -18.40 9.33
C ASN A 743 24.82 -18.09 9.43
N ALA A 744 24.42 -16.82 9.35
CA ALA A 744 23.01 -16.45 9.35
C ALA A 744 22.27 -17.06 8.16
N ILE A 745 22.83 -16.99 6.95
CA ILE A 745 22.24 -17.63 5.77
C ILE A 745 22.13 -19.15 5.98
N ARG A 746 23.19 -19.81 6.45
CA ARG A 746 23.19 -21.27 6.72
C ARG A 746 22.21 -21.70 7.82
N GLN A 747 21.96 -20.84 8.81
CA GLN A 747 21.04 -21.13 9.91
C GLN A 747 19.59 -20.99 9.49
N GLU A 748 19.31 -19.99 8.66
CA GLU A 748 17.95 -19.75 8.20
C GLU A 748 17.60 -20.74 7.10
N PHE A 749 18.41 -20.91 6.07
CA PHE A 749 18.05 -21.76 4.93
C PHE A 749 18.17 -23.26 5.23
N ASP A 750 17.29 -24.08 4.65
CA ASP A 750 17.47 -25.53 4.63
C ASP A 750 18.65 -25.84 3.72
N THR A 751 19.76 -26.24 4.34
CA THR A 751 21.02 -26.45 3.64
C THR A 751 21.38 -27.92 3.49
N SER A 752 20.41 -28.81 3.71
CA SER A 752 20.60 -30.26 3.64
C SER A 752 20.99 -30.75 2.24
N ALA A 753 20.54 -30.07 1.18
CA ALA A 753 20.89 -30.33 -0.21
C ALA A 753 22.08 -29.51 -0.72
N TRP A 754 22.54 -28.52 0.06
CA TRP A 754 23.61 -27.62 -0.38
C TRP A 754 24.97 -28.32 -0.38
N PRO A 755 25.93 -27.87 -1.22
CA PRO A 755 27.30 -28.35 -1.12
C PRO A 755 27.87 -28.06 0.28
N GLY A 756 28.78 -28.92 0.74
CA GLY A 756 29.47 -28.75 2.03
C GLY A 756 30.22 -27.41 2.16
N SER A 757 30.52 -26.76 1.04
CA SER A 757 30.86 -25.34 1.01
C SER A 757 30.43 -24.71 -0.33
N THR A 758 29.69 -23.61 -0.27
CA THR A 758 29.22 -22.83 -1.42
C THR A 758 30.35 -22.02 -2.06
N SER A 759 30.12 -21.45 -3.24
CA SER A 759 31.11 -20.63 -3.95
C SER A 759 31.57 -19.42 -3.12
N TRP A 760 30.64 -18.75 -2.43
CA TRP A 760 30.93 -17.59 -1.59
C TRP A 760 31.58 -17.94 -0.25
N GLU A 761 31.35 -19.14 0.31
CA GLU A 761 32.10 -19.63 1.48
C GLU A 761 33.56 -19.96 1.14
N LYS A 762 33.77 -20.61 0.00
CA LYS A 762 35.13 -20.95 -0.48
C LYS A 762 35.94 -19.70 -0.76
N ALA A 763 35.34 -18.71 -1.41
CA ALA A 763 36.02 -17.47 -1.77
C ALA A 763 36.57 -16.72 -0.55
N VAL A 764 35.80 -16.65 0.54
CA VAL A 764 36.23 -16.00 1.79
C VAL A 764 37.24 -16.86 2.56
N SER A 765 37.13 -18.19 2.48
CA SER A 765 38.09 -19.11 3.09
C SER A 765 39.50 -18.96 2.51
N LEU A 766 39.62 -18.57 1.24
CA LEU A 766 40.91 -18.29 0.59
C LEU A 766 41.60 -17.07 1.19
N ILE A 767 40.86 -16.06 1.68
CA ILE A 767 41.42 -14.88 2.35
C ILE A 767 41.97 -15.24 3.74
N ASN A 768 41.38 -16.23 4.43
CA ASN A 768 41.81 -16.66 5.77
C ASN A 768 43.02 -17.62 5.77
N ALA A 769 43.42 -18.13 4.61
CA ALA A 769 44.51 -19.10 4.46
C ALA A 769 45.89 -18.45 4.24
N ASP A 770 45.91 -17.16 3.89
CA ASP A 770 47.10 -16.29 3.77
C ASP A 770 47.24 -15.39 5.02
#